data_AF-A0A2K8LZL8-F1
#
_entry.id   AF-A0A2K8LZL8-F1
#
_cell.length_a   1.000
_cell.length_b   1.000
_cell.length_c   1.000
_cell.angle_alpha   90.00
_cell.angle_beta   90.00
_cell.angle_gamma   90.00
#
_symmetry.space_group_name_H-M   'P 1'
#
loop_
_entity.id
_entity.type
_entity.pdbx_description
1 polymer ?
#
loop_
_entity_poly.entity_id
_entity_poly.type
_entity_poly.pdbx_seq_one_letter_code
_entity_poly.pdbx_strand_id
1 'polypeptide(L)'
;MAGMEPEAGVTTPTPSAMRRALARARDGKTLDVAEAAVLLHARGDDLKTLSEHASRIRDAGLEEAGRAGIITYSRKVFIPLTRLCRDRCGYCTFVTVPGRLESPFLSPDEVLDIARKGAEMGCKEALFTLGDRPEDRWKAARDWLDAHGYDDTLSYVRAMAIRVLEETGLLPHLNPGVLSWQDFQRLKPVAPSMGMMLETTARRLWSEKGGPHYGSPDKDPEVRLRVLEDAGRSSVPFTTGVLIGIGETHEERADALFAIRKTAREYGGIQEVIVQNFRAKPDTKMRATPDADLEELAANIAVARLVLGPRMRIQAPPNLIGDQYDLMIRAGIDDWGGVSPLTPDHVNPERAWPQIDLLARQTEKAGFALRERLTIYPEYVKRGQPWLDPRVTRHVAALVDAETGLARDGALPVGIPWQEPDGGWEESGRTDLHTEIDTTGRTEDRRGDFDSVYGDWKEIGRKIKTGPQRFDTDIRDALRSAEKDPAGLSDDAALALLHADGPELDALTKLADDLRREVVGDDITFVVTRNINFTNVCYTGCRFCAFAQRKTDADAYTLSLEQVGDRVDEAWAAGATEICMQGGIHPDLPGTAYFDLAAEVKRRQPDIHLHSFSPMEVVNGASRTNLSIRDFLIRAKESGVDSLPGTAAEILDDDVRWVLTKGKLPTDAWIEVVTTAHDIGLPTTATMMYGHVDNPSHWVGHLKLLAKLQREGVERNGRRGFSEFVLLPFIHQSSPIYLAGLARAGTTLRENRAVHALSRLLLHGTFDNIQSSWVKLGEEGSRAVLQGGVNDIGGTLMEETISRMAGAANGSYKTISDMRAMVEPLGRPLRQRTTSYGTPSDERIAAAQASDGVATAVRKPLLPLLTP
;
A
#
# COMPACT_ATOMS: atom_id res chain seq x y z
N MET A 1 43.65 -10.76 40.92
CA MET A 1 44.21 -9.89 39.87
C MET A 1 44.36 -10.73 38.60
N ALA A 2 43.34 -10.71 37.75
CA ALA A 2 43.38 -11.18 36.37
C ALA A 2 42.88 -9.99 35.55
N GLY A 3 43.68 -9.54 34.59
CA GLY A 3 43.46 -8.29 33.86
C GLY A 3 42.19 -8.34 33.04
N MET A 4 41.33 -7.34 33.23
CA MET A 4 40.31 -6.97 32.26
C MET A 4 41.04 -6.38 31.04
N GLU A 5 40.88 -7.02 29.89
CA GLU A 5 41.16 -6.38 28.60
C GLU A 5 40.21 -5.17 28.43
N PRO A 6 40.68 -4.06 27.85
CA PRO A 6 39.84 -2.88 27.64
C PRO A 6 38.76 -3.17 26.58
N GLU A 7 37.50 -2.87 26.92
CA GLU A 7 36.37 -2.88 25.99
C GLU A 7 36.68 -2.07 24.71
N ALA A 8 36.23 -2.59 23.57
CA ALA A 8 36.41 -1.98 22.26
C ALA A 8 35.71 -0.60 22.19
N GLY A 9 36.50 0.46 22.31
CA GLY A 9 36.43 1.66 21.45
C GLY A 9 35.21 2.57 21.55
N VAL A 10 34.82 3.05 22.74
CA VAL A 10 34.02 4.29 22.82
C VAL A 10 34.94 5.47 22.53
N THR A 11 34.92 5.98 21.29
CA THR A 11 35.74 7.14 20.94
C THR A 11 35.07 8.43 21.41
N THR A 12 35.45 8.91 22.59
CA THR A 12 34.98 10.22 23.09
C THR A 12 35.37 11.32 22.10
N PRO A 13 34.42 12.12 21.61
CA PRO A 13 34.71 13.15 20.62
C PRO A 13 35.63 14.21 21.19
N THR A 14 36.53 14.73 20.35
CA THR A 14 37.41 15.84 20.77
C THR A 14 36.58 17.10 21.06
N PRO A 15 37.02 17.99 21.98
CA PRO A 15 36.35 19.27 22.21
C PRO A 15 36.20 20.13 20.94
N SER A 16 37.12 19.96 19.98
CA SER A 16 37.03 20.62 18.67
C SER A 16 35.89 20.08 17.81
N ALA A 17 35.66 18.77 17.82
CA ALA A 17 34.54 18.14 17.13
C ALA A 17 33.20 18.61 17.71
N MET A 18 33.07 18.61 19.05
CA MET A 18 31.87 19.09 19.74
C MET A 18 31.55 20.56 19.39
N ARG A 19 32.54 21.46 19.53
CA ARG A 19 32.35 22.88 19.16
C ARG A 19 31.94 23.09 17.71
N ARG A 20 32.48 22.29 16.78
CA ARG A 20 32.13 22.35 15.36
C ARG A 20 30.70 21.91 15.11
N ALA A 21 30.28 20.78 15.72
CA ALA A 21 28.94 20.26 15.59
C ALA A 21 27.90 21.23 16.20
N LEU A 22 28.18 21.79 17.39
CA LEU A 22 27.36 22.83 18.01
C LEU A 22 27.26 24.09 17.13
N ALA A 23 28.37 24.56 16.56
CA ALA A 23 28.36 25.73 15.67
C ALA A 23 27.51 25.49 14.40
N ARG A 24 27.55 24.28 13.83
CA ARG A 24 26.70 23.92 12.69
C ARG A 24 25.22 23.86 13.08
N ALA A 25 24.90 23.28 14.23
CA ALA A 25 23.54 23.28 14.77
C ALA A 25 23.03 24.71 15.01
N ARG A 26 23.86 25.60 15.56
CA ARG A 26 23.55 27.02 15.78
C ARG A 26 23.17 27.73 14.48
N ASP A 27 23.94 27.46 13.42
CA ASP A 27 23.80 28.10 12.11
C ASP A 27 22.69 27.45 11.26
N GLY A 28 21.93 26.48 11.81
CA GLY A 28 20.84 25.80 11.11
C GLY A 28 21.30 24.91 9.95
N LYS A 29 22.58 24.50 9.92
CA LYS A 29 23.11 23.64 8.87
C LYS A 29 22.59 22.21 9.05
N THR A 30 22.42 21.50 7.94
CA THR A 30 22.07 20.08 8.00
C THR A 30 23.23 19.31 8.65
N LEU A 31 22.93 18.62 9.74
CA LEU A 31 23.82 17.69 10.42
C LEU A 31 23.88 16.37 9.65
N ASP A 32 25.04 15.74 9.61
CA ASP A 32 25.18 14.33 9.23
C ASP A 32 25.15 13.42 10.47
N VAL A 33 25.21 12.11 10.23
CA VAL A 33 25.19 11.09 11.31
C VAL A 33 26.35 11.25 12.28
N ALA A 34 27.56 11.53 11.78
CA ALA A 34 28.75 11.65 12.61
C ALA A 34 28.67 12.90 13.50
N GLU A 35 28.21 14.02 12.96
CA GLU A 35 27.96 15.25 13.72
C GLU A 35 26.87 15.04 14.78
N ALA A 36 25.79 14.33 14.46
CA ALA A 36 24.75 13.99 15.43
C ALA A 36 25.29 13.06 16.53
N ALA A 37 26.06 12.03 16.18
CA ALA A 37 26.71 11.13 17.14
C ALA A 37 27.63 11.89 18.09
N VAL A 38 28.41 12.85 17.59
CA VAL A 38 29.23 13.75 18.42
C VAL A 38 28.36 14.52 19.41
N LEU A 39 27.25 15.13 18.96
CA LEU A 39 26.36 15.92 19.82
C LEU A 39 25.69 15.10 20.92
N LEU A 40 25.46 13.79 20.72
CA LEU A 40 24.88 12.92 21.75
C LEU A 40 25.79 12.76 22.99
N HIS A 41 27.09 13.03 22.85
CA HIS A 41 28.03 13.08 23.97
C HIS A 41 27.93 14.37 24.81
N ALA A 42 27.11 15.36 24.43
CA ALA A 42 27.05 16.65 25.11
C ALA A 42 26.59 16.50 26.57
N ARG A 43 27.34 17.10 27.50
CA ARG A 43 27.06 17.16 28.95
C ARG A 43 27.38 18.56 29.48
N GLY A 44 26.85 18.93 30.63
CA GLY A 44 27.10 20.24 31.26
C GLY A 44 26.86 21.44 30.31
N ASP A 45 27.87 22.30 30.12
CA ASP A 45 27.76 23.51 29.29
C ASP A 45 27.49 23.22 27.80
N ASP A 46 28.03 22.13 27.27
CA ASP A 46 27.77 21.70 25.88
C ASP A 46 26.30 21.28 25.72
N LEU A 47 25.74 20.56 26.71
CA LEU A 47 24.33 20.17 26.70
C LEU A 47 23.40 21.38 26.84
N LYS A 48 23.77 22.35 27.68
CA LYS A 48 23.03 23.61 27.79
C LYS A 48 22.98 24.32 26.45
N THR A 49 24.13 24.47 25.78
CA THR A 49 24.23 25.09 24.46
C THR A 49 23.40 24.33 23.41
N LEU A 50 23.51 23.00 23.39
CA LEU A 50 22.73 22.13 22.50
C LEU A 50 21.22 22.31 22.71
N SER A 51 20.79 22.34 23.97
CA SER A 51 19.39 22.54 24.37
C SER A 51 18.86 23.92 23.96
N GLU A 52 19.67 24.98 24.08
CA GLU A 52 19.33 26.32 23.56
C GLU A 52 19.11 26.33 22.03
N HIS A 53 19.75 25.42 21.30
CA HIS A 53 19.57 25.31 19.85
C HIS A 53 18.30 24.52 19.53
N ALA A 54 18.09 23.40 20.20
CA ALA A 54 16.90 22.57 20.04
C ALA A 54 15.61 23.31 20.45
N SER A 55 15.60 24.03 21.57
CA SER A 55 14.46 24.85 22.03
C SER A 55 14.06 25.93 21.00
N ARG A 56 15.02 26.63 20.39
CA ARG A 56 14.73 27.59 19.31
C ARG A 56 14.04 26.93 18.11
N ILE A 57 14.45 25.71 17.74
CA ILE A 57 13.81 24.96 16.65
C ILE A 57 12.40 24.48 17.04
N ARG A 58 12.21 24.03 18.29
CA ARG A 58 10.89 23.69 18.83
C ARG A 58 9.95 24.90 18.78
N ASP A 59 10.39 26.05 19.27
CA ASP A 59 9.56 27.26 19.36
C ASP A 59 9.14 27.75 17.97
N ALA A 60 10.07 27.78 17.00
CA ALA A 60 9.74 28.07 15.62
C ALA A 60 8.72 27.08 15.03
N GLY A 61 8.82 25.80 15.37
CA GLY A 61 7.87 24.77 14.95
C GLY A 61 6.50 24.83 15.62
N LEU A 62 6.44 25.36 16.84
CA LEU A 62 5.19 25.65 17.54
C LEU A 62 4.53 26.91 16.97
N GLU A 63 5.30 27.96 16.67
CA GLU A 63 4.80 29.16 15.98
C GLU A 63 4.22 28.81 14.61
N GLU A 64 4.94 28.04 13.79
CA GLU A 64 4.47 27.58 12.46
C GLU A 64 3.16 26.78 12.58
N ALA A 65 2.98 26.02 13.66
CA ALA A 65 1.78 25.23 13.92
C ALA A 65 0.63 26.04 14.56
N GLY A 66 0.79 27.34 14.82
CA GLY A 66 -0.19 28.17 15.53
C GLY A 66 -0.35 27.79 17.01
N ARG A 67 0.70 27.23 17.62
CA ARG A 67 0.74 26.67 18.98
C ARG A 67 1.87 27.27 19.82
N ALA A 68 2.25 28.52 19.55
CA ALA A 68 3.32 29.21 20.27
C ALA A 68 3.10 29.14 21.80
N GLY A 69 4.13 28.71 22.53
CA GLY A 69 4.07 28.56 23.99
C GLY A 69 3.21 27.41 24.50
N ILE A 70 2.81 26.44 23.67
CA ILE A 70 1.97 25.30 24.07
C ILE A 70 2.76 23.99 24.03
N ILE A 71 2.77 23.28 25.16
CA ILE A 71 3.19 21.88 25.25
C ILE A 71 1.95 21.00 25.40
N THR A 72 1.89 19.90 24.67
CA THR A 72 0.72 19.01 24.67
C THR A 72 0.90 17.75 25.51
N TYR A 73 -0.22 17.12 25.84
CA TYR A 73 -0.29 15.77 26.40
C TYR A 73 -1.60 15.11 25.95
N SER A 74 -1.66 13.78 25.98
CA SER A 74 -2.92 13.05 25.77
C SER A 74 -3.40 12.45 27.09
N ARG A 75 -4.68 12.65 27.44
CA ARG A 75 -5.28 12.00 28.60
C ARG A 75 -5.87 10.65 28.16
N LYS A 76 -5.27 9.56 28.64
CA LYS A 76 -5.58 8.20 28.17
C LYS A 76 -5.92 7.22 29.28
N VAL A 77 -6.51 6.09 28.90
CA VAL A 77 -6.40 4.82 29.66
C VAL A 77 -5.52 3.83 28.92
N PHE A 78 -4.88 2.95 29.67
CA PHE A 78 -4.00 1.91 29.17
C PHE A 78 -4.74 0.56 29.23
N ILE A 79 -4.99 -0.06 28.08
CA ILE A 79 -5.71 -1.33 27.95
C ILE A 79 -4.69 -2.41 27.53
N PRO A 80 -4.15 -3.19 28.49
CA PRO A 80 -3.21 -4.26 28.21
C PRO A 80 -3.95 -5.52 27.73
N LEU A 81 -4.47 -5.47 26.49
CA LEU A 81 -5.38 -6.47 25.93
C LEU A 81 -4.84 -7.90 26.09
N THR A 82 -3.54 -8.08 25.93
CA THR A 82 -2.83 -9.29 26.35
C THR A 82 -1.42 -8.96 26.82
N ARG A 83 -0.92 -9.74 27.78
CA ARG A 83 0.48 -9.72 28.23
C ARG A 83 1.28 -10.89 27.66
N LEU A 84 0.72 -11.66 26.73
CA LEU A 84 1.45 -12.67 25.99
C LEU A 84 2.09 -12.04 24.76
N CYS A 85 3.26 -12.55 24.36
CA CYS A 85 3.99 -12.11 23.18
C CYS A 85 4.83 -13.26 22.63
N ARG A 86 5.10 -13.27 21.32
CA ARG A 86 6.05 -14.20 20.72
C ARG A 86 7.51 -13.81 21.01
N ASP A 87 7.80 -12.53 21.14
CA ASP A 87 9.13 -11.99 21.43
C ASP A 87 9.69 -12.33 22.82
N ARG A 88 11.00 -12.13 23.00
CA ARG A 88 11.78 -12.47 24.21
C ARG A 88 12.74 -11.36 24.64
N CYS A 89 12.31 -10.11 24.51
CA CYS A 89 13.11 -8.93 24.81
C CYS A 89 13.73 -8.99 26.22
N GLY A 90 15.04 -8.74 26.30
CA GLY A 90 15.82 -8.85 27.53
C GLY A 90 15.47 -7.82 28.61
N TYR A 91 14.85 -6.69 28.23
CA TYR A 91 14.45 -5.60 29.13
C TYR A 91 12.94 -5.60 29.49
N CYS A 92 12.11 -6.42 28.85
CA CYS A 92 10.66 -6.27 28.92
C CYS A 92 10.06 -6.99 30.12
N THR A 93 9.33 -6.27 30.96
CA THR A 93 8.52 -6.81 32.08
C THR A 93 7.03 -6.90 31.76
N PHE A 94 6.57 -6.26 30.69
CA PHE A 94 5.18 -6.29 30.27
C PHE A 94 4.74 -7.71 29.88
N VAL A 95 5.61 -8.43 29.17
CA VAL A 95 5.36 -9.78 28.67
C VAL A 95 5.49 -10.82 29.80
N THR A 96 4.54 -11.75 29.86
CA THR A 96 4.54 -12.88 30.79
C THR A 96 4.25 -14.19 30.06
N VAL A 97 4.06 -15.28 30.80
CA VAL A 97 3.74 -16.62 30.28
C VAL A 97 2.30 -17.02 30.64
N PRO A 98 1.66 -17.90 29.84
CA PRO A 98 0.25 -18.27 30.06
C PRO A 98 -0.06 -18.76 31.48
N GLY A 99 0.84 -19.55 32.09
CA GLY A 99 0.64 -20.07 33.46
C GLY A 99 0.69 -19.04 34.58
N ARG A 100 0.92 -17.75 34.27
CA ARG A 100 0.87 -16.63 35.22
C ARG A 100 -0.31 -15.69 34.97
N LEU A 101 -1.23 -16.06 34.08
CA LEU A 101 -2.41 -15.30 33.73
C LEU A 101 -3.66 -16.11 34.07
N GLU A 102 -4.72 -15.41 34.50
CA GLU A 102 -6.04 -16.00 34.64
C GLU A 102 -6.67 -16.28 33.26
N SER A 103 -6.49 -15.35 32.33
CA SER A 103 -6.89 -15.47 30.93
C SER A 103 -5.79 -14.96 29.98
N PRO A 104 -5.56 -15.59 28.81
CA PRO A 104 -4.62 -15.11 27.79
C PRO A 104 -4.89 -13.68 27.30
N PHE A 105 -6.16 -13.29 27.23
CA PHE A 105 -6.62 -11.96 26.81
C PHE A 105 -7.63 -11.40 27.83
N LEU A 106 -7.70 -10.06 27.94
CA LEU A 106 -8.82 -9.40 28.62
C LEU A 106 -10.11 -9.69 27.86
N SER A 107 -11.19 -9.99 28.57
CA SER A 107 -12.53 -10.15 28.02
C SER A 107 -13.11 -8.80 27.53
N PRO A 108 -14.15 -8.81 26.67
CA PRO A 108 -14.79 -7.58 26.24
C PRO A 108 -15.32 -6.72 27.39
N ASP A 109 -15.83 -7.35 28.45
CA ASP A 109 -16.37 -6.65 29.62
C ASP A 109 -15.27 -5.97 30.44
N GLU A 110 -14.11 -6.62 30.61
CA GLU A 110 -12.95 -6.03 31.27
C GLU A 110 -12.38 -4.84 30.48
N VAL A 111 -12.30 -4.97 29.14
CA VAL A 111 -11.88 -3.88 28.26
C VAL A 111 -12.83 -2.69 28.40
N LEU A 112 -14.14 -2.94 28.36
CA LEU A 112 -15.16 -1.90 28.48
C LEU A 112 -15.21 -1.27 29.87
N ASP A 113 -14.99 -2.03 30.93
CA ASP A 113 -14.92 -1.50 32.31
C ASP A 113 -13.77 -0.49 32.46
N ILE A 114 -12.58 -0.83 31.96
CA ILE A 114 -11.42 0.10 31.94
C ILE A 114 -11.75 1.35 31.12
N ALA A 115 -12.33 1.18 29.93
CA ALA A 115 -12.67 2.27 29.04
C ALA A 115 -13.75 3.20 29.63
N ARG A 116 -14.81 2.65 30.24
CA ARG A 116 -15.89 3.42 30.88
C ARG A 116 -15.36 4.25 32.06
N LYS A 117 -14.55 3.66 32.94
CA LYS A 117 -13.88 4.40 34.03
C LYS A 117 -12.97 5.49 33.49
N GLY A 118 -12.27 5.24 32.39
CA GLY A 118 -11.47 6.25 31.69
C GLY A 118 -12.30 7.42 31.18
N ALA A 119 -13.42 7.13 30.52
CA ALA A 119 -14.37 8.11 30.01
C ALA A 119 -14.97 8.97 31.13
N GLU A 120 -15.35 8.37 32.27
CA GLU A 120 -15.82 9.08 33.47
C GLU A 120 -14.79 10.06 34.03
N MET A 121 -13.50 9.76 33.90
CA MET A 121 -12.39 10.64 34.28
C MET A 121 -11.98 11.66 33.19
N GLY A 122 -12.74 11.70 32.09
CA GLY A 122 -12.54 12.61 30.96
C GLY A 122 -11.35 12.26 30.06
N CYS A 123 -10.86 11.02 30.11
CA CYS A 123 -9.89 10.54 29.12
C CYS A 123 -10.51 10.61 27.72
N LYS A 124 -9.69 10.78 26.68
CA LYS A 124 -10.15 10.80 25.28
C LYS A 124 -9.47 9.72 24.43
N GLU A 125 -8.40 9.13 24.94
CA GLU A 125 -7.65 8.06 24.29
C GLU A 125 -7.79 6.74 25.05
N ALA A 126 -8.01 5.66 24.30
CA ALA A 126 -7.87 4.29 24.77
C ALA A 126 -6.63 3.68 24.10
N LEU A 127 -5.52 3.62 24.84
CA LEU A 127 -4.29 3.01 24.34
C LEU A 127 -4.38 1.50 24.48
N PHE A 128 -4.53 0.81 23.35
CA PHE A 128 -4.40 -0.65 23.28
C PHE A 128 -2.94 -1.02 23.19
N THR A 129 -2.48 -1.83 24.14
CA THR A 129 -1.13 -2.40 24.15
C THR A 129 -1.20 -3.90 24.29
N LEU A 130 -0.34 -4.60 23.58
CA LEU A 130 -0.30 -6.04 23.55
C LEU A 130 1.09 -6.50 23.11
N GLY A 131 1.38 -7.78 23.29
CA GLY A 131 2.53 -8.40 22.64
C GLY A 131 2.24 -8.79 21.19
N ASP A 132 3.28 -8.82 20.38
CA ASP A 132 3.25 -9.27 19.00
C ASP A 132 2.85 -10.75 18.90
N ARG A 133 1.80 -11.00 18.10
CA ARG A 133 1.29 -12.32 17.65
C ARG A 133 1.52 -13.46 18.67
N PRO A 134 1.01 -13.36 19.91
CA PRO A 134 1.23 -14.37 20.95
C PRO A 134 0.80 -15.78 20.53
N GLU A 135 -0.20 -15.88 19.66
CA GLU A 135 -0.69 -17.11 19.06
C GLU A 135 0.37 -17.96 18.37
N ASP A 136 1.42 -17.34 17.81
CA ASP A 136 2.47 -18.05 17.06
C ASP A 136 3.42 -18.81 17.98
N ARG A 137 3.43 -18.44 19.27
CA ARG A 137 4.28 -19.05 20.30
C ARG A 137 3.48 -19.83 21.33
N TRP A 138 2.30 -19.37 21.69
CA TRP A 138 1.52 -19.88 22.81
C TRP A 138 0.23 -20.50 22.31
N LYS A 139 0.15 -21.84 22.36
CA LYS A 139 -1.08 -22.59 22.05
C LYS A 139 -2.29 -22.08 22.84
N ALA A 140 -2.09 -21.68 24.11
CA ALA A 140 -3.16 -21.10 24.93
C ALA A 140 -3.76 -19.81 24.35
N ALA A 141 -2.97 -18.98 23.65
CA ALA A 141 -3.49 -17.80 22.97
C ALA A 141 -4.28 -18.18 21.72
N ARG A 142 -3.76 -19.11 20.89
CA ARG A 142 -4.47 -19.66 19.73
C ARG A 142 -5.82 -20.27 20.13
N ASP A 143 -5.81 -21.20 21.09
CA ASP A 143 -7.01 -21.91 21.56
C ASP A 143 -8.07 -20.93 22.10
N TRP A 144 -7.63 -19.86 22.78
CA TRP A 144 -8.53 -18.82 23.27
C TRP A 144 -9.16 -18.05 22.12
N LEU A 145 -8.38 -17.60 21.13
CA LEU A 145 -8.88 -16.85 19.97
C LEU A 145 -9.90 -17.70 19.18
N ASP A 146 -9.55 -18.95 18.89
CA ASP A 146 -10.41 -19.89 18.15
C ASP A 146 -11.74 -20.12 18.91
N ALA A 147 -11.68 -20.31 20.24
CA ALA A 147 -12.87 -20.49 21.08
C ALA A 147 -13.79 -19.26 21.14
N HIS A 148 -13.25 -18.07 20.86
CA HIS A 148 -14.00 -16.80 20.84
C HIS A 148 -14.31 -16.32 19.41
N GLY A 149 -14.01 -17.14 18.39
CA GLY A 149 -14.35 -16.85 16.99
C GLY A 149 -13.45 -15.81 16.32
N TYR A 150 -12.19 -15.69 16.75
CA TYR A 150 -11.23 -14.77 16.17
C TYR A 150 -10.08 -15.52 15.50
N ASP A 151 -9.79 -15.17 14.24
CA ASP A 151 -8.70 -15.82 13.50
C ASP A 151 -7.31 -15.49 14.08
N ASP A 152 -7.13 -14.29 14.63
CA ASP A 152 -5.86 -13.79 15.12
C ASP A 152 -6.06 -12.69 16.18
N THR A 153 -4.97 -12.30 16.84
CA THR A 153 -4.99 -11.26 17.87
C THR A 153 -5.47 -9.90 17.33
N LEU A 154 -5.17 -9.55 16.07
CA LEU A 154 -5.56 -8.28 15.47
C LEU A 154 -7.06 -8.24 15.13
N SER A 155 -7.67 -9.39 14.81
CA SER A 155 -9.12 -9.59 14.74
C SER A 155 -9.78 -9.15 16.04
N TYR A 156 -9.20 -9.58 17.16
CA TYR A 156 -9.72 -9.26 18.48
C TYR A 156 -9.49 -7.80 18.86
N VAL A 157 -8.30 -7.25 18.56
CA VAL A 157 -8.01 -5.81 18.72
C VAL A 157 -9.03 -4.96 17.97
N ARG A 158 -9.34 -5.30 16.71
CA ARG A 158 -10.33 -4.58 15.89
C ARG A 158 -11.71 -4.60 16.56
N ALA A 159 -12.16 -5.78 17.00
CA ALA A 159 -13.46 -5.93 17.65
C ALA A 159 -13.56 -5.11 18.94
N MET A 160 -12.50 -5.09 19.75
CA MET A 160 -12.46 -4.33 20.99
C MET A 160 -12.37 -2.82 20.74
N ALA A 161 -11.62 -2.39 19.73
CA ALA A 161 -11.55 -0.98 19.32
C ALA A 161 -12.93 -0.43 18.92
N ILE A 162 -13.70 -1.22 18.14
CA ILE A 162 -15.09 -0.89 17.79
C ILE A 162 -15.93 -0.74 19.04
N ARG A 163 -15.95 -1.74 19.93
CA ARG A 163 -16.74 -1.69 21.17
C ARG A 163 -16.38 -0.47 22.02
N VAL A 164 -15.10 -0.13 22.14
CA VAL A 164 -14.67 1.07 22.89
C VAL A 164 -15.20 2.36 22.27
N LEU A 165 -15.15 2.50 20.93
CA LEU A 165 -15.73 3.64 20.22
C LEU A 165 -17.25 3.74 20.44
N GLU A 166 -17.95 2.61 20.36
CA GLU A 166 -19.41 2.53 20.46
C GLU A 166 -19.95 2.80 21.85
N GLU A 167 -19.32 2.22 22.85
CA GLU A 167 -19.85 2.16 24.21
C GLU A 167 -19.33 3.29 25.09
N THR A 168 -18.15 3.85 24.77
CA THR A 168 -17.47 4.82 25.63
C THR A 168 -17.11 6.11 24.92
N GLY A 169 -16.97 6.09 23.59
CA GLY A 169 -16.52 7.24 22.80
C GLY A 169 -15.02 7.55 22.91
N LEU A 170 -14.25 6.76 23.66
CA LEU A 170 -12.79 6.89 23.67
C LEU A 170 -12.22 6.54 22.29
N LEU A 171 -11.21 7.29 21.87
CA LEU A 171 -10.52 7.07 20.59
C LEU A 171 -9.42 6.01 20.76
N PRO A 172 -9.48 4.89 20.03
CA PRO A 172 -8.44 3.87 20.09
C PRO A 172 -7.10 4.39 19.53
N HIS A 173 -6.02 4.22 20.29
CA HIS A 173 -4.64 4.20 19.79
C HIS A 173 -4.16 2.76 19.83
N LEU A 174 -3.79 2.19 18.69
CA LEU A 174 -3.41 0.78 18.64
C LEU A 174 -1.90 0.63 18.59
N ASN A 175 -1.33 -0.05 19.60
CA ASN A 175 0.09 -0.46 19.63
C ASN A 175 0.22 -1.99 19.61
N PRO A 176 -0.13 -2.65 18.48
CA PRO A 176 -0.06 -4.10 18.35
C PRO A 176 1.32 -4.66 18.01
N GLY A 177 2.32 -3.78 17.82
CA GLY A 177 3.66 -4.18 17.39
C GLY A 177 3.81 -4.16 15.87
N VAL A 178 4.41 -5.20 15.30
CA VAL A 178 4.67 -5.32 13.86
C VAL A 178 3.37 -5.57 13.09
N LEU A 179 3.09 -4.67 12.15
CA LEU A 179 1.92 -4.69 11.28
C LEU A 179 2.33 -4.81 9.82
N SER A 180 1.66 -5.69 9.08
CA SER A 180 1.73 -5.69 7.62
C SER A 180 0.86 -4.57 7.04
N TRP A 181 1.05 -4.27 5.76
CA TRP A 181 0.17 -3.36 5.02
C TRP A 181 -1.32 -3.79 5.09
N GLN A 182 -1.61 -5.10 5.04
CA GLN A 182 -2.99 -5.61 5.16
C GLN A 182 -3.57 -5.34 6.56
N ASP A 183 -2.75 -5.52 7.60
CA ASP A 183 -3.16 -5.23 8.97
C ASP A 183 -3.49 -3.74 9.15
N PHE A 184 -2.75 -2.84 8.48
CA PHE A 184 -3.10 -1.41 8.44
C PHE A 184 -4.44 -1.15 7.77
N GLN A 185 -4.75 -1.77 6.63
CA GLN A 185 -6.05 -1.60 5.97
C GLN A 185 -7.20 -2.08 6.87
N ARG A 186 -6.96 -3.15 7.63
CA ARG A 186 -7.92 -3.74 8.56
C ARG A 186 -8.18 -2.88 9.80
N LEU A 187 -7.14 -2.27 10.37
CA LEU A 187 -7.20 -1.55 11.64
C LEU A 187 -7.44 -0.05 11.48
N LYS A 188 -7.04 0.57 10.36
CA LYS A 188 -7.21 2.01 10.11
C LYS A 188 -8.66 2.48 10.26
N PRO A 189 -9.67 1.72 9.80
CA PRO A 189 -11.06 2.07 10.02
C PRO A 189 -11.40 2.36 11.48
N VAL A 190 -10.82 1.62 12.44
CA VAL A 190 -11.26 1.62 13.84
C VAL A 190 -10.36 2.43 14.78
N ALA A 191 -9.33 3.10 14.25
CA ALA A 191 -8.36 3.81 15.07
C ALA A 191 -7.85 5.09 14.37
N PRO A 192 -7.97 6.27 14.99
CA PRO A 192 -7.42 7.50 14.43
C PRO A 192 -5.88 7.53 14.35
N SER A 193 -5.19 6.73 15.17
CA SER A 193 -3.75 6.58 15.12
C SER A 193 -3.28 5.25 15.69
N MET A 194 -2.05 4.88 15.36
CA MET A 194 -1.40 3.65 15.79
C MET A 194 0.06 3.92 16.14
N GLY A 195 0.76 2.95 16.74
CA GLY A 195 2.16 3.14 17.06
C GLY A 195 2.95 1.86 17.26
N MET A 196 4.26 2.00 17.03
CA MET A 196 5.27 1.00 17.35
C MET A 196 6.62 1.72 17.49
N MET A 197 7.32 1.46 18.58
CA MET A 197 8.70 1.94 18.76
C MET A 197 9.61 1.29 17.71
N LEU A 198 10.46 2.07 17.03
CA LEU A 198 11.58 1.52 16.26
C LEU A 198 12.62 0.93 17.22
N GLU A 199 12.84 1.63 18.34
CA GLU A 199 13.84 1.37 19.39
C GLU A 199 15.28 1.63 18.93
N THR A 200 15.74 0.92 17.90
CA THR A 200 17.12 1.01 17.38
C THR A 200 17.23 0.46 15.96
N THR A 201 18.23 0.91 15.21
CA THR A 201 18.64 0.31 13.93
C THR A 201 19.81 -0.68 14.06
N ALA A 202 20.32 -0.87 15.28
CA ALA A 202 21.49 -1.71 15.54
C ALA A 202 21.18 -3.21 15.39
N ARG A 203 21.43 -3.76 14.19
CA ARG A 203 21.17 -5.17 13.88
C ARG A 203 21.85 -6.15 14.84
N ARG A 204 23.05 -5.82 15.34
CA ARG A 204 23.78 -6.66 16.30
C ARG A 204 23.01 -6.93 17.60
N LEU A 205 22.20 -5.97 18.07
CA LEU A 205 21.39 -6.12 19.28
C LEU A 205 20.29 -7.18 19.12
N TRP A 206 19.89 -7.45 17.88
CA TRP A 206 18.92 -8.46 17.47
C TRP A 206 19.58 -9.77 17.04
N SER A 207 20.64 -9.74 16.23
CA SER A 207 21.25 -10.93 15.65
C SER A 207 22.22 -11.68 16.57
N GLU A 208 22.88 -10.98 17.50
CA GLU A 208 23.95 -11.57 18.33
C GLU A 208 23.43 -12.09 19.66
N LYS A 209 23.93 -13.27 20.06
CA LYS A 209 23.56 -13.90 21.34
C LYS A 209 23.99 -13.00 22.49
N GLY A 210 23.04 -12.64 23.35
CA GLY A 210 23.27 -11.74 24.48
C GLY A 210 22.75 -10.32 24.25
N GLY A 211 22.42 -9.97 23.00
CA GLY A 211 21.73 -8.72 22.69
C GLY A 211 20.31 -8.64 23.29
N PRO A 212 19.81 -7.43 23.58
CA PRO A 212 18.50 -7.21 24.20
C PRO A 212 17.33 -7.73 23.36
N HIS A 213 17.50 -7.86 22.05
CA HIS A 213 16.48 -8.31 21.12
C HIS A 213 16.70 -9.75 20.63
N TYR A 214 17.78 -10.40 21.04
CA TYR A 214 18.10 -11.75 20.60
C TYR A 214 16.98 -12.76 20.89
N GLY A 215 16.51 -13.44 19.84
CA GLY A 215 15.40 -14.38 19.91
C GLY A 215 14.01 -13.73 19.91
N SER A 216 13.91 -12.48 19.44
CA SER A 216 12.66 -11.72 19.27
C SER A 216 12.48 -11.38 17.78
N PRO A 217 11.71 -12.17 17.01
CA PRO A 217 11.59 -11.99 15.57
C PRO A 217 11.08 -10.60 15.17
N ASP A 218 10.20 -9.97 15.96
CA ASP A 218 9.60 -8.66 15.65
C ASP A 218 10.48 -7.47 16.04
N LYS A 219 11.67 -7.75 16.58
CA LYS A 219 12.68 -6.74 16.94
C LYS A 219 13.76 -6.57 15.87
N ASP A 220 13.60 -7.20 14.71
CA ASP A 220 14.47 -6.93 13.55
C ASP A 220 14.27 -5.48 13.09
N PRO A 221 15.33 -4.65 13.06
CA PRO A 221 15.24 -3.28 12.56
C PRO A 221 14.67 -3.14 11.15
N GLU A 222 14.96 -4.07 10.23
CA GLU A 222 14.47 -4.01 8.85
C GLU A 222 12.94 -4.18 8.80
N VAL A 223 12.42 -5.13 9.57
CA VAL A 223 10.97 -5.36 9.71
C VAL A 223 10.31 -4.12 10.30
N ARG A 224 10.91 -3.53 11.34
CA ARG A 224 10.33 -2.36 12.01
C ARG A 224 10.32 -1.11 11.15
N LEU A 225 11.38 -0.88 10.37
CA LEU A 225 11.42 0.19 9.39
C LEU A 225 10.34 0.00 8.33
N ARG A 226 10.15 -1.22 7.82
CA ARG A 226 9.06 -1.53 6.88
C ARG A 226 7.67 -1.20 7.45
N VAL A 227 7.41 -1.46 8.74
CA VAL A 227 6.14 -1.06 9.39
C VAL A 227 5.94 0.46 9.33
N LEU A 228 6.99 1.25 9.57
CA LEU A 228 6.90 2.71 9.49
C LEU A 228 6.62 3.20 8.06
N GLU A 229 7.22 2.54 7.07
CA GLU A 229 6.96 2.81 5.65
C GLU A 229 5.51 2.44 5.28
N ASP A 230 5.05 1.26 5.69
CA ASP A 230 3.69 0.77 5.42
C ASP A 230 2.60 1.60 6.10
N ALA A 231 2.85 2.11 7.31
CA ALA A 231 1.97 3.06 7.98
C ALA A 231 1.82 4.34 7.13
N GLY A 232 2.94 4.85 6.63
CA GLY A 232 3.00 6.01 5.75
C GLY A 232 2.30 5.78 4.41
N ARG A 233 2.51 4.62 3.77
CA ARG A 233 1.82 4.18 2.54
C ARG A 233 0.31 4.06 2.75
N SER A 234 -0.10 3.54 3.90
CA SER A 234 -1.50 3.37 4.31
C SER A 234 -2.18 4.66 4.78
N SER A 235 -1.45 5.78 4.85
CA SER A 235 -1.92 7.05 5.42
C SER A 235 -2.49 6.88 6.84
N VAL A 236 -1.75 6.18 7.70
CA VAL A 236 -2.06 6.03 9.13
C VAL A 236 -1.14 6.96 9.92
N PRO A 237 -1.68 7.90 10.72
CA PRO A 237 -0.87 8.69 11.66
C PRO A 237 -0.21 7.74 12.67
N PHE A 238 1.12 7.73 12.67
CA PHE A 238 1.91 6.70 13.36
C PHE A 238 2.86 7.31 14.39
N THR A 239 2.83 6.76 15.61
CA THR A 239 3.78 7.08 16.68
C THR A 239 4.93 6.08 16.65
N THR A 240 6.17 6.57 16.66
CA THR A 240 7.36 5.72 16.79
C THR A 240 8.38 6.36 17.73
N GLY A 241 9.58 5.80 17.84
CA GLY A 241 10.58 6.33 18.75
C GLY A 241 11.81 5.46 18.90
N VAL A 242 12.78 5.97 19.65
CA VAL A 242 14.02 5.30 20.04
C VAL A 242 14.02 4.97 21.53
N LEU A 243 14.66 3.86 21.88
CA LEU A 243 14.86 3.44 23.27
C LEU A 243 16.36 3.52 23.57
N ILE A 244 16.75 4.44 24.43
CA ILE A 244 18.16 4.71 24.76
C ILE A 244 18.59 3.96 26.02
N GLY A 245 19.78 3.39 26.02
CA GLY A 245 20.39 2.64 27.12
C GLY A 245 20.21 1.13 27.03
N ILE A 246 19.87 0.56 25.87
CA ILE A 246 19.72 -0.90 25.70
C ILE A 246 20.97 -1.61 25.16
N GLY A 247 22.04 -0.85 24.89
CA GLY A 247 23.33 -1.35 24.43
C GLY A 247 23.79 -0.77 23.10
N GLU A 248 23.03 0.14 22.52
CA GLU A 248 23.36 0.87 21.29
C GLU A 248 24.47 1.92 21.50
N THR A 249 25.26 2.18 20.46
CA THR A 249 26.25 3.27 20.44
C THR A 249 25.59 4.62 20.06
N HIS A 250 26.32 5.73 20.23
CA HIS A 250 25.81 7.04 19.81
C HIS A 250 25.61 7.13 18.29
N GLU A 251 26.46 6.49 17.49
CA GLU A 251 26.29 6.38 16.05
C GLU A 251 25.00 5.62 15.71
N GLU A 252 24.74 4.50 16.37
CA GLU A 252 23.51 3.72 16.14
C GLU A 252 22.24 4.49 16.55
N ARG A 253 22.30 5.31 17.60
CA ARG A 253 21.19 6.22 17.97
C ARG A 253 20.97 7.30 16.93
N ALA A 254 22.06 7.90 16.44
CA ALA A 254 21.99 8.88 15.37
C ALA A 254 21.39 8.24 14.10
N ASP A 255 21.88 7.07 13.68
CA ASP A 255 21.35 6.33 12.54
C ASP A 255 19.84 6.06 12.66
N ALA A 256 19.37 5.65 13.83
CA ALA A 256 17.94 5.45 14.07
C ALA A 256 17.13 6.74 13.88
N LEU A 257 17.60 7.88 14.37
CA LEU A 257 16.95 9.19 14.17
C LEU A 257 16.96 9.60 12.69
N PHE A 258 18.04 9.33 11.94
CA PHE A 258 18.09 9.61 10.51
C PHE A 258 17.19 8.67 9.70
N ALA A 259 17.04 7.41 10.10
CA ALA A 259 16.11 6.46 9.48
C ALA A 259 14.64 6.89 9.69
N ILE A 260 14.30 7.34 10.91
CA ILE A 260 13.00 7.94 11.22
C ILE A 260 12.79 9.20 10.38
N ARG A 261 13.78 10.10 10.30
CA ARG A 261 13.71 11.33 9.48
C ARG A 261 13.45 11.01 8.00
N LYS A 262 14.15 10.02 7.44
CA LYS A 262 13.97 9.58 6.04
C LYS A 262 12.50 9.18 5.82
N THR A 263 12.00 8.27 6.65
CA THR A 263 10.62 7.78 6.58
C THR A 263 9.59 8.90 6.77
N ALA A 264 9.79 9.77 7.76
CA ALA A 264 8.91 10.91 8.01
C ALA A 264 8.85 11.87 6.82
N ARG A 265 9.97 12.15 6.15
CA ARG A 265 10.03 13.04 4.98
C ARG A 265 9.41 12.42 3.73
N GLU A 266 9.61 11.12 3.54
CA GLU A 266 9.14 10.40 2.37
C GLU A 266 7.63 10.17 2.40
N TYR A 267 7.10 9.74 3.55
CA TYR A 267 5.70 9.34 3.66
C TYR A 267 4.82 10.37 4.37
N GLY A 268 5.37 11.15 5.30
CA GLY A 268 4.64 12.18 6.03
C GLY A 268 3.63 11.65 7.05
N GLY A 269 3.76 10.38 7.48
CA GLY A 269 2.83 9.71 8.41
C GLY A 269 3.30 9.57 9.84
N ILE A 270 4.56 9.87 10.14
CA ILE A 270 5.06 9.89 11.52
C ILE A 270 4.54 11.16 12.18
N GLN A 271 3.63 11.00 13.16
CA GLN A 271 3.06 12.13 13.90
C GLN A 271 3.88 12.50 15.14
N GLU A 272 4.60 11.52 15.71
CA GLU A 272 5.30 11.67 16.98
C GLU A 272 6.52 10.75 17.02
N VAL A 273 7.61 11.27 17.59
CA VAL A 273 8.83 10.51 17.91
C VAL A 273 9.07 10.55 19.41
N ILE A 274 8.99 9.39 20.04
CA ILE A 274 9.27 9.20 21.46
C ILE A 274 10.78 8.97 21.64
N VAL A 275 11.40 9.77 22.49
CA VAL A 275 12.76 9.52 22.99
C VAL A 275 12.61 9.01 24.42
N GLN A 276 12.76 7.70 24.59
CA GLN A 276 12.54 7.04 25.88
C GLN A 276 13.85 6.45 26.39
N ASN A 277 14.13 6.62 27.68
CA ASN A 277 15.26 5.98 28.32
C ASN A 277 14.91 4.61 28.91
N PHE A 278 15.88 3.71 28.83
CA PHE A 278 15.86 2.42 29.50
C PHE A 278 15.99 2.61 31.01
N ARG A 279 15.19 1.84 31.73
CA ARG A 279 15.21 1.71 33.18
C ARG A 279 15.40 0.24 33.52
N ALA A 280 16.40 -0.04 34.34
CA ALA A 280 16.74 -1.38 34.79
C ALA A 280 15.64 -1.93 35.70
N LYS A 281 15.24 -3.18 35.46
CA LYS A 281 14.16 -3.83 36.20
C LYS A 281 14.64 -5.15 36.81
N PRO A 282 14.35 -5.44 38.10
CA PRO A 282 14.88 -6.61 38.79
C PRO A 282 14.59 -7.95 38.12
N ASP A 283 13.41 -8.09 37.50
CA ASP A 283 12.92 -9.34 36.90
C ASP A 283 13.25 -9.50 35.41
N THR A 284 14.28 -8.80 34.93
CA THR A 284 14.70 -8.82 33.53
C THR A 284 16.12 -9.35 33.35
N LYS A 285 16.46 -9.81 32.15
CA LYS A 285 17.84 -10.22 31.83
C LYS A 285 18.81 -9.05 31.94
N MET A 286 18.30 -7.83 31.76
CA MET A 286 19.06 -6.57 31.81
C MET A 286 19.01 -5.90 33.19
N ARG A 287 18.67 -6.62 34.26
CA ARG A 287 18.65 -6.09 35.64
C ARG A 287 19.96 -5.48 36.13
N ALA A 288 21.09 -5.84 35.52
CA ALA A 288 22.43 -5.34 35.86
C ALA A 288 22.91 -4.23 34.91
N THR A 289 22.14 -3.91 33.87
CA THR A 289 22.43 -2.79 32.97
C THR A 289 22.10 -1.48 33.68
N PRO A 290 22.99 -0.47 33.70
CA PRO A 290 22.67 0.82 34.28
C PRO A 290 21.48 1.50 33.59
N ASP A 291 20.73 2.30 34.35
CA ASP A 291 19.76 3.23 33.78
C ASP A 291 20.47 4.21 32.83
N ALA A 292 19.79 4.59 31.75
CA ALA A 292 20.26 5.70 30.93
C ALA A 292 20.15 7.02 31.70
N ASP A 293 21.25 7.79 31.67
CA ASP A 293 21.40 9.03 32.42
C ASP A 293 20.43 10.13 31.92
N LEU A 294 20.05 11.07 32.79
CA LEU A 294 19.07 12.10 32.42
C LEU A 294 19.67 13.18 31.52
N GLU A 295 20.97 13.50 31.63
CA GLU A 295 21.64 14.38 30.66
C GLU A 295 21.82 13.65 29.31
N GLU A 296 22.03 12.34 29.34
CA GLU A 296 22.03 11.50 28.12
C GLU A 296 20.66 11.52 27.42
N LEU A 297 19.57 11.40 28.17
CA LEU A 297 18.21 11.55 27.63
C LEU A 297 17.99 12.94 27.03
N ALA A 298 18.37 14.00 27.74
CA ALA A 298 18.25 15.36 27.25
C ALA A 298 19.07 15.59 25.96
N ALA A 299 20.29 15.05 25.88
CA ALA A 299 21.10 15.12 24.66
C ALA A 299 20.41 14.43 23.47
N ASN A 300 19.81 13.25 23.68
CA ASN A 300 19.06 12.53 22.65
C ASN A 300 17.82 13.29 22.19
N ILE A 301 17.06 13.91 23.11
CA ILE A 301 15.90 14.76 22.77
C ILE A 301 16.35 15.95 21.91
N ALA A 302 17.44 16.63 22.31
CA ALA A 302 17.93 17.79 21.60
C ALA A 302 18.47 17.45 20.21
N VAL A 303 19.20 16.35 20.08
CA VAL A 303 19.64 15.84 18.77
C VAL A 303 18.45 15.41 17.91
N ALA A 304 17.47 14.72 18.47
CA ALA A 304 16.24 14.37 17.76
C ALA A 304 15.53 15.61 17.21
N ARG A 305 15.42 16.69 18.00
CA ARG A 305 14.84 17.97 17.57
C ARG A 305 15.59 18.60 16.40
N LEU A 306 16.93 18.62 16.46
CA LEU A 306 17.76 19.17 15.40
C LEU A 306 17.73 18.32 14.12
N VAL A 307 17.70 16.99 14.25
CA VAL A 307 17.70 16.06 13.11
C VAL A 307 16.34 16.02 12.43
N LEU A 308 15.24 15.89 13.19
CA LEU A 308 13.88 15.74 12.68
C LEU A 308 13.26 17.09 12.28
N GLY A 309 13.73 18.18 12.88
CA GLY A 309 13.36 19.55 12.53
C GLY A 309 12.16 20.10 13.34
N PRO A 310 11.69 21.31 12.98
CA PRO A 310 10.71 22.06 13.76
C PRO A 310 9.32 21.43 13.77
N ARG A 311 8.93 20.76 12.68
CA ARG A 311 7.56 20.23 12.51
C ARG A 311 7.29 18.93 13.26
N MET A 312 8.32 18.15 13.57
CA MET A 312 8.15 16.86 14.23
C MET A 312 7.73 17.05 15.70
N ARG A 313 6.89 16.17 16.23
CA ARG A 313 6.50 16.20 17.64
C ARG A 313 7.39 15.24 18.41
N ILE A 314 8.00 15.74 19.47
CA ILE A 314 9.02 15.01 20.23
C ILE A 314 8.53 14.86 21.66
N GLN A 315 8.42 13.61 22.06
CA GLN A 315 7.93 13.21 23.36
C GLN A 315 9.04 12.60 24.21
N ALA A 316 9.04 12.90 25.51
CA ALA A 316 9.73 12.11 26.52
C ALA A 316 8.75 11.70 27.64
N PRO A 317 8.72 10.43 28.08
CA PRO A 317 7.77 9.99 29.11
C PRO A 317 7.99 10.68 30.46
N PRO A 318 7.00 11.40 31.02
CA PRO A 318 7.20 12.26 32.19
C PRO A 318 7.35 11.47 33.49
N ASN A 319 6.94 10.20 33.53
CA ASN A 319 7.17 9.29 34.66
C ASN A 319 8.62 8.77 34.76
N LEU A 320 9.42 8.92 33.70
CA LEU A 320 10.78 8.38 33.62
C LEU A 320 11.89 9.42 33.81
N ILE A 321 11.54 10.67 34.12
CA ILE A 321 12.50 11.80 34.17
C ILE A 321 12.77 12.35 35.58
N GLY A 322 12.13 11.78 36.62
CA GLY A 322 12.26 12.29 37.98
C GLY A 322 11.69 13.71 38.12
N ASP A 323 12.52 14.66 38.56
CA ASP A 323 12.18 16.08 38.73
C ASP A 323 12.66 16.97 37.58
N GLN A 324 13.25 16.40 36.53
CA GLN A 324 13.95 17.12 35.46
C GLN A 324 13.02 17.66 34.34
N TYR A 325 11.83 18.17 34.70
CA TYR A 325 10.85 18.68 33.73
C TYR A 325 11.40 19.84 32.88
N ASP A 326 12.02 20.83 33.52
CA ASP A 326 12.63 22.00 32.84
C ASP A 326 13.75 21.58 31.89
N LEU A 327 14.56 20.59 32.25
CA LEU A 327 15.62 20.07 31.38
C LEU A 327 15.05 19.43 30.11
N MET A 328 14.01 18.59 30.23
CA MET A 328 13.39 17.96 29.06
C MET A 328 12.73 18.98 28.14
N ILE A 329 12.04 19.98 28.72
CA ILE A 329 11.48 21.10 27.95
C ILE A 329 12.60 21.82 27.22
N ARG A 330 13.66 22.25 27.90
CA ARG A 330 14.80 22.93 27.26
C ARG A 330 15.48 22.09 26.18
N ALA A 331 15.56 20.77 26.38
CA ALA A 331 16.09 19.85 25.39
C ALA A 331 15.24 19.81 24.10
N GLY A 332 13.97 20.21 24.13
CA GLY A 332 13.18 20.46 22.92
C GLY A 332 11.96 19.56 22.73
N ILE A 333 11.48 18.89 23.79
CA ILE A 333 10.15 18.26 23.74
C ILE A 333 9.07 19.32 23.51
N ASP A 334 8.00 18.94 22.84
CA ASP A 334 6.76 19.73 22.74
C ASP A 334 5.51 18.92 23.14
N ASP A 335 5.71 17.67 23.55
CA ASP A 335 4.66 16.77 24.00
C ASP A 335 5.13 15.93 25.19
N TRP A 336 4.29 15.76 26.20
CA TRP A 336 4.53 14.87 27.34
C TRP A 336 4.00 13.44 27.12
N GLY A 337 3.27 13.21 26.04
CA GLY A 337 2.70 11.92 25.70
C GLY A 337 1.39 11.62 26.39
N GLY A 338 1.01 10.34 26.31
CA GLY A 338 -0.16 9.81 27.00
C GLY A 338 0.05 9.67 28.50
N VAL A 339 -0.74 10.36 29.31
CA VAL A 339 -0.76 10.30 30.78
C VAL A 339 -2.09 9.73 31.24
N SER A 340 -2.05 8.70 32.11
CA SER A 340 -3.26 8.05 32.62
C SER A 340 -3.55 8.44 34.07
N PRO A 341 -4.75 8.95 34.38
CA PRO A 341 -5.17 9.19 35.77
C PRO A 341 -5.71 7.92 36.46
N LEU A 342 -5.91 6.83 35.72
CA LEU A 342 -6.59 5.61 36.19
C LEU A 342 -5.64 4.41 36.24
N THR A 343 -5.04 4.09 35.10
CA THR A 343 -4.26 2.86 34.90
C THR A 343 -2.77 3.13 35.08
N PRO A 344 -2.01 2.20 35.68
CA PRO A 344 -0.55 2.33 35.76
C PRO A 344 0.09 2.27 34.36
N ASP A 345 1.35 2.67 34.27
CA ASP A 345 2.19 2.33 33.11
C ASP A 345 2.49 0.83 33.18
N HIS A 346 1.85 0.01 32.35
CA HIS A 346 2.08 -1.44 32.38
C HIS A 346 3.47 -1.85 31.86
N VAL A 347 4.20 -0.95 31.20
CA VAL A 347 5.58 -1.19 30.73
C VAL A 347 6.61 -0.84 31.81
N ASN A 348 6.33 0.20 32.61
CA ASN A 348 7.13 0.61 33.78
C ASN A 348 6.24 0.76 35.03
N PRO A 349 5.67 -0.35 35.55
CA PRO A 349 4.68 -0.29 36.64
C PRO A 349 5.24 0.29 37.94
N GLU A 350 6.57 0.26 38.12
CA GLU A 350 7.28 0.87 39.23
C GLU A 350 7.39 2.41 39.15
N ARG A 351 6.99 3.03 38.02
CA ARG A 351 7.04 4.47 37.77
C ARG A 351 5.64 5.00 37.43
N ALA A 352 4.89 5.35 38.46
CA ALA A 352 3.53 5.89 38.31
C ALA A 352 3.50 7.19 37.47
N TRP A 353 2.39 7.39 36.75
CA TRP A 353 2.14 8.62 36.01
C TRP A 353 2.12 9.84 36.95
N PRO A 354 2.70 10.98 36.56
CA PRO A 354 2.53 12.21 37.32
C PRO A 354 1.07 12.67 37.25
N GLN A 355 0.60 13.27 38.34
CA GLN A 355 -0.70 13.92 38.36
C GLN A 355 -0.73 15.08 37.34
N ILE A 356 -1.83 15.23 36.62
CA ILE A 356 -1.96 16.22 35.54
C ILE A 356 -1.73 17.65 36.07
N ASP A 357 -2.21 17.97 37.28
CA ASP A 357 -1.98 19.27 37.92
C ASP A 357 -0.51 19.52 38.28
N LEU A 358 0.26 18.48 38.55
CA LEU A 358 1.71 18.61 38.73
C LEU A 358 2.35 18.92 37.37
N LEU A 359 1.99 18.18 36.32
CA LEU A 359 2.51 18.36 34.98
C LEU A 359 2.21 19.78 34.45
N ALA A 360 0.99 20.28 34.66
CA ALA A 360 0.57 21.63 34.31
C ALA A 360 1.43 22.69 35.02
N ARG A 361 1.60 22.57 36.34
CA ARG A 361 2.44 23.49 37.13
C ARG A 361 3.91 23.47 36.71
N GLN A 362 4.47 22.31 36.39
CA GLN A 362 5.87 22.22 35.93
C GLN A 362 6.05 22.80 34.52
N THR A 363 5.06 22.60 33.65
CA THR A 363 5.04 23.18 32.30
C THR A 363 4.92 24.71 32.36
N GLU A 364 4.06 25.23 33.24
CA GLU A 364 3.88 26.67 33.46
C GLU A 364 5.14 27.32 34.05
N LYS A 365 5.82 26.67 35.00
CA LYS A 365 7.10 27.14 35.54
C LYS A 365 8.18 27.28 34.47
N ALA A 366 8.12 26.48 33.40
CA ALA A 366 9.03 26.57 32.26
C ALA A 366 8.58 27.60 31.21
N GLY A 367 7.45 28.30 31.43
CA GLY A 367 6.93 29.34 30.54
C GLY A 367 5.96 28.84 29.46
N PHE A 368 5.44 27.62 29.57
CA PHE A 368 4.53 27.02 28.59
C PHE A 368 3.14 26.75 29.19
N ALA A 369 2.11 26.82 28.36
CA ALA A 369 0.79 26.32 28.72
C ALA A 369 0.67 24.83 28.37
N LEU A 370 0.13 24.03 29.29
CA LEU A 370 -0.20 22.63 29.02
C LEU A 370 -1.59 22.55 28.38
N ARG A 371 -1.70 21.93 27.21
CA ARG A 371 -2.99 21.68 26.53
C ARG A 371 -3.18 20.21 26.19
N GLU A 372 -4.42 19.74 26.28
CA GLU A 372 -4.75 18.37 25.92
C GLU A 372 -4.87 18.21 24.39
N ARG A 373 -4.32 17.13 23.85
CA ARG A 373 -4.52 16.70 22.45
C ARG A 373 -5.28 15.37 22.42
N LEU A 374 -5.76 15.01 21.23
CA LEU A 374 -6.26 13.67 20.97
C LEU A 374 -5.10 12.71 20.63
N THR A 375 -5.44 11.44 20.48
CA THR A 375 -4.49 10.41 20.03
C THR A 375 -3.98 10.64 18.59
N ILE A 376 -4.80 11.27 17.76
CA ILE A 376 -4.43 11.79 16.44
C ILE A 376 -4.03 13.25 16.58
N TYR A 377 -2.88 13.61 16.00
CA TYR A 377 -2.35 14.97 16.11
C TYR A 377 -3.11 16.00 15.25
N PRO A 378 -3.16 17.29 15.66
CA PRO A 378 -3.96 18.34 15.02
C PRO A 378 -3.75 18.47 13.50
N GLU A 379 -2.52 18.32 13.03
CA GLU A 379 -2.17 18.41 11.61
C GLU A 379 -2.84 17.31 10.76
N TYR A 380 -3.05 16.11 11.32
CA TYR A 380 -3.71 15.01 10.63
C TYR A 380 -5.23 15.15 10.70
N VAL A 381 -5.77 15.66 11.82
CA VAL A 381 -7.19 16.00 11.92
C VAL A 381 -7.57 17.05 10.87
N LYS A 382 -6.78 18.12 10.76
CA LYS A 382 -7.01 19.21 9.80
C LYS A 382 -6.85 18.77 8.33
N ARG A 383 -5.96 17.81 8.05
CA ARG A 383 -5.81 17.22 6.71
C ARG A 383 -6.99 16.34 6.32
N GLY A 384 -7.65 15.69 7.29
CA GLY A 384 -8.77 14.79 7.03
C GLY A 384 -8.36 13.58 6.18
N GLN A 385 -9.20 13.18 5.23
CA GLN A 385 -8.91 12.06 4.33
C GLN A 385 -7.65 12.35 3.47
N PRO A 386 -6.77 11.37 3.24
CA PRO A 386 -6.89 9.96 3.61
C PRO A 386 -6.32 9.61 5.00
N TRP A 387 -5.86 10.58 5.80
CA TRP A 387 -5.22 10.32 7.10
C TRP A 387 -6.20 9.95 8.21
N LEU A 388 -7.44 10.43 8.11
CA LEU A 388 -8.53 10.07 9.00
C LEU A 388 -9.59 9.29 8.19
N ASP A 389 -9.84 8.04 8.58
CA ASP A 389 -10.86 7.22 7.92
C ASP A 389 -12.26 7.82 8.14
N PRO A 390 -13.14 7.79 7.12
CA PRO A 390 -14.51 8.28 7.25
C PRO A 390 -15.26 7.72 8.46
N ARG A 391 -15.01 6.44 8.82
CA ARG A 391 -15.73 5.76 9.91
C ARG A 391 -15.40 6.30 11.29
N VAL A 392 -14.18 6.77 11.53
CA VAL A 392 -13.77 7.41 12.79
C VAL A 392 -13.92 8.94 12.78
N THR A 393 -14.24 9.55 11.63
CA THR A 393 -14.29 11.01 11.50
C THR A 393 -15.28 11.64 12.48
N ARG A 394 -16.48 11.08 12.65
CA ARG A 394 -17.48 11.59 13.60
C ARG A 394 -17.05 11.45 15.07
N HIS A 395 -16.32 10.38 15.39
CA HIS A 395 -15.83 10.11 16.74
C HIS A 395 -14.74 11.14 17.10
N VAL A 396 -13.84 11.45 16.17
CA VAL A 396 -12.84 12.52 16.33
C VAL A 396 -13.51 13.90 16.42
N ALA A 397 -14.48 14.18 15.54
CA ALA A 397 -15.20 15.46 15.52
C ALA A 397 -15.95 15.77 16.84
N ALA A 398 -16.41 14.73 17.54
CA ALA A 398 -17.07 14.87 18.84
C ALA A 398 -16.12 15.42 19.93
N LEU A 399 -14.81 15.16 19.82
CA LEU A 399 -13.81 15.45 20.85
C LEU A 399 -12.83 16.56 20.47
N VAL A 400 -12.77 16.93 19.19
CA VAL A 400 -11.83 17.94 18.70
C VAL A 400 -12.42 19.36 18.77
N ASP A 401 -11.55 20.32 19.01
CA ASP A 401 -11.76 21.72 18.71
C ASP A 401 -11.42 21.99 17.23
N ALA A 402 -12.40 22.44 16.44
CA ALA A 402 -12.25 22.53 14.99
C ALA A 402 -11.23 23.58 14.52
N GLU A 403 -11.00 24.63 15.33
CA GLU A 403 -10.08 25.72 14.98
C GLU A 403 -8.63 25.30 15.24
N THR A 404 -8.37 24.77 16.42
CA THR A 404 -7.02 24.40 16.87
C THR A 404 -6.61 23.00 16.40
N GLY A 405 -7.56 22.08 16.28
CA GLY A 405 -7.34 20.65 16.08
C GLY A 405 -6.92 19.92 17.37
N LEU A 406 -6.86 20.61 18.51
CA LEU A 406 -6.58 20.03 19.83
C LEU A 406 -7.85 19.40 20.44
N ALA A 407 -7.71 18.75 21.58
CA ALA A 407 -8.88 18.27 22.31
C ALA A 407 -9.74 19.46 22.80
N ARG A 408 -11.05 19.35 22.64
CA ARG A 408 -11.99 20.35 23.15
C ARG A 408 -12.00 20.30 24.68
N ASP A 409 -11.76 21.45 25.31
CA ASP A 409 -11.73 21.56 26.76
C ASP A 409 -13.09 21.18 27.36
N GLY A 410 -13.08 20.29 28.36
CA GLY A 410 -14.28 19.79 29.04
C GLY A 410 -15.14 18.80 28.24
N ALA A 411 -14.78 18.45 27.00
CA ALA A 411 -15.50 17.42 26.25
C ALA A 411 -15.32 16.04 26.90
N LEU A 412 -16.44 15.39 27.23
CA LEU A 412 -16.46 14.01 27.68
C LEU A 412 -16.73 13.09 26.48
N PRO A 413 -16.00 11.96 26.37
CA PRO A 413 -16.30 10.96 25.34
C PRO A 413 -17.66 10.33 25.59
N VAL A 414 -18.44 10.19 24.52
CA VAL A 414 -19.74 9.54 24.54
C VAL A 414 -19.77 8.56 23.39
N GLY A 415 -20.26 7.35 23.67
CA GLY A 415 -20.44 6.31 22.67
C GLY A 415 -21.26 6.76 21.47
N ILE A 416 -20.79 6.44 20.27
CA ILE A 416 -21.51 6.68 19.02
C ILE A 416 -21.63 5.32 18.31
N PRO A 417 -22.85 4.85 17.95
CA PRO A 417 -23.03 3.52 17.35
C PRO A 417 -22.16 3.34 16.13
N TRP A 418 -21.35 2.29 16.06
CA TRP A 418 -20.45 2.02 14.96
C TRP A 418 -21.29 1.61 13.76
N GLN A 419 -21.12 2.35 12.68
CA GLN A 419 -21.80 2.07 11.42
C GLN A 419 -20.69 1.81 10.41
N GLU A 420 -20.70 0.61 9.83
CA GLU A 420 -20.19 0.52 8.48
C GLU A 420 -21.07 1.44 7.63
N PRO A 421 -20.51 2.24 6.70
CA PRO A 421 -21.36 3.03 5.84
C PRO A 421 -22.33 2.07 5.15
N ASP A 422 -23.62 2.19 5.49
CA ASP A 422 -24.73 1.57 4.77
C ASP A 422 -24.82 2.30 3.43
N GLY A 423 -23.85 2.05 2.55
CA GLY A 423 -23.94 2.45 1.16
C GLY A 423 -24.97 1.57 0.49
N GLY A 424 -26.25 1.91 0.70
CA GLY A 424 -27.30 1.43 -0.16
C GLY A 424 -26.96 1.75 -1.63
N TRP A 425 -27.38 0.87 -2.53
CA TRP A 425 -27.29 1.07 -3.98
C TRP A 425 -28.27 2.18 -4.40
N GLU A 426 -27.98 3.43 -4.04
CA GLU A 426 -28.72 4.58 -4.56
C GLU A 426 -27.97 5.17 -5.75
N GLU A 427 -28.70 5.31 -6.84
CA GLU A 427 -28.26 5.91 -8.10
C GLU A 427 -27.75 7.36 -7.88
N SER A 428 -26.59 7.68 -8.44
CA SER A 428 -26.15 9.07 -8.61
C SER A 428 -25.13 9.18 -9.75
N GLY A 429 -25.15 10.31 -10.47
CA GLY A 429 -24.21 10.62 -11.55
C GLY A 429 -24.75 10.37 -12.97
N ARG A 430 -23.88 10.50 -13.98
CA ARG A 430 -24.22 10.27 -15.41
C ARG A 430 -24.11 8.79 -15.76
N THR A 431 -25.16 8.03 -15.50
CA THR A 431 -25.24 6.59 -15.80
C THR A 431 -25.14 6.25 -17.30
N ASP A 432 -25.36 7.24 -18.18
CA ASP A 432 -25.36 7.10 -19.64
C ASP A 432 -24.02 7.47 -20.32
N LEU A 433 -22.95 7.66 -19.54
CA LEU A 433 -21.64 8.09 -20.08
C LEU A 433 -21.05 7.09 -21.11
N HIS A 434 -21.36 5.80 -20.96
CA HIS A 434 -20.93 4.72 -21.87
C HIS A 434 -21.50 4.85 -23.29
N THR A 435 -22.56 5.63 -23.48
CA THR A 435 -23.24 5.85 -24.77
C THR A 435 -23.08 7.31 -25.26
N GLU A 436 -22.98 8.29 -24.36
CA GLU A 436 -22.87 9.71 -24.72
C GLU A 436 -21.44 10.19 -25.04
N ILE A 437 -20.40 9.45 -24.62
CA ILE A 437 -19.00 9.86 -24.82
C ILE A 437 -18.60 9.97 -26.30
N ASP A 438 -19.26 9.20 -27.17
CA ASP A 438 -19.04 9.22 -28.62
C ASP A 438 -19.80 10.36 -29.34
N THR A 439 -20.79 10.99 -28.68
CA THR A 439 -21.60 12.06 -29.28
C THR A 439 -21.34 13.45 -28.70
N THR A 440 -20.93 13.58 -27.44
CA THR A 440 -20.79 14.89 -26.77
C THR A 440 -19.38 15.27 -26.34
N GLY A 441 -18.41 14.34 -26.30
CA GLY A 441 -17.03 14.65 -25.89
C GLY A 441 -16.93 15.35 -24.52
N ARG A 442 -15.87 16.15 -24.29
CA ARG A 442 -15.72 17.06 -23.13
C ARG A 442 -16.07 18.50 -23.54
N THR A 443 -16.56 19.31 -22.60
CA THR A 443 -17.01 20.70 -22.81
C THR A 443 -15.90 21.71 -23.12
N GLU A 444 -14.62 21.37 -22.93
CA GLU A 444 -13.48 22.23 -23.33
C GLU A 444 -12.24 21.42 -23.75
N ASP A 445 -11.56 21.89 -24.80
CA ASP A 445 -10.67 21.05 -25.62
C ASP A 445 -9.16 21.44 -25.55
N ARG A 446 -8.75 22.69 -25.21
CA ARG A 446 -7.32 23.11 -25.03
C ARG A 446 -7.08 24.60 -24.71
N ARG A 447 -5.85 24.96 -24.26
CA ARG A 447 -5.26 26.33 -24.25
C ARG A 447 -4.79 26.75 -25.65
N GLY A 448 -4.93 28.04 -25.97
CA GLY A 448 -4.81 28.61 -27.33
C GLY A 448 -3.44 29.15 -27.79
N ASP A 449 -2.31 28.65 -27.31
CA ASP A 449 -0.96 29.12 -27.72
C ASP A 449 0.00 28.03 -28.21
N PHE A 450 -0.52 26.89 -28.67
CA PHE A 450 0.27 25.73 -29.08
C PHE A 450 1.13 25.95 -30.35
N ASP A 451 0.68 26.80 -31.29
CA ASP A 451 1.31 26.96 -32.60
C ASP A 451 2.47 27.98 -32.65
N SER A 452 2.81 28.65 -31.54
CA SER A 452 3.89 29.67 -31.53
C SER A 452 5.21 29.22 -30.90
N VAL A 453 5.31 27.99 -30.37
CA VAL A 453 6.48 27.55 -29.57
C VAL A 453 7.37 26.54 -30.29
N TYR A 454 6.83 25.68 -31.16
CA TYR A 454 7.59 24.59 -31.77
C TYR A 454 7.64 24.73 -33.30
N GLY A 455 8.71 25.38 -33.76
CA GLY A 455 8.97 25.67 -35.17
C GLY A 455 9.17 24.46 -36.10
N ASP A 456 9.59 24.76 -37.32
CA ASP A 456 9.59 23.90 -38.51
C ASP A 456 10.52 22.67 -38.41
N TRP A 457 9.92 21.48 -38.48
CA TRP A 457 10.59 20.18 -38.40
C TRP A 457 11.08 19.61 -39.75
N LYS A 458 11.04 20.38 -40.85
CA LYS A 458 11.45 19.88 -42.18
C LYS A 458 12.97 19.82 -42.44
N GLU A 459 13.82 20.30 -41.54
CA GLU A 459 15.29 20.28 -41.75
C GLU A 459 16.10 19.21 -41.00
N ILE A 460 15.46 18.34 -40.20
CA ILE A 460 16.17 17.25 -39.48
C ILE A 460 16.05 15.89 -40.20
N GLY A 461 15.46 15.85 -41.40
CA GLY A 461 15.33 14.61 -42.19
C GLY A 461 16.54 14.25 -43.07
N ARG A 462 17.58 15.09 -43.16
CA ARG A 462 18.57 15.01 -44.25
C ARG A 462 19.99 14.55 -43.88
N LYS A 463 20.17 13.93 -42.71
CA LYS A 463 21.44 13.30 -42.32
C LYS A 463 21.24 11.88 -41.77
N ILE A 464 20.90 10.93 -42.64
CA ILE A 464 21.06 9.50 -42.33
C ILE A 464 21.79 8.84 -43.50
N LYS A 465 22.98 8.31 -43.23
CA LYS A 465 23.77 7.48 -44.15
C LYS A 465 23.45 6.01 -43.86
N THR A 466 23.19 5.24 -44.90
CA THR A 466 23.10 3.77 -44.84
C THR A 466 24.43 3.14 -45.25
N GLY A 467 24.91 2.21 -44.42
CA GLY A 467 25.96 1.25 -44.74
C GLY A 467 25.56 -0.12 -44.18
N PRO A 468 26.11 -1.24 -44.69
CA PRO A 468 25.70 -2.58 -44.27
C PRO A 468 26.17 -2.86 -42.83
N GLN A 469 25.25 -3.18 -41.93
CA GLN A 469 25.54 -3.40 -40.51
C GLN A 469 25.80 -4.88 -40.19
N ARG A 470 26.80 -5.12 -39.33
CA ARG A 470 27.03 -6.37 -38.60
C ARG A 470 26.18 -6.35 -37.32
N PHE A 471 25.57 -7.48 -36.95
CA PHE A 471 24.87 -7.63 -35.67
C PHE A 471 25.76 -7.31 -34.47
N ASP A 472 25.16 -6.74 -33.42
CA ASP A 472 25.75 -6.68 -32.08
C ASP A 472 26.03 -8.12 -31.60
N THR A 473 27.18 -8.33 -30.95
CA THR A 473 27.63 -9.67 -30.53
C THR A 473 26.74 -10.18 -29.40
N ASP A 474 26.31 -9.30 -28.50
CA ASP A 474 25.53 -9.67 -27.32
C ASP A 474 24.11 -10.12 -27.71
N ILE A 475 23.47 -9.43 -28.66
CA ILE A 475 22.14 -9.79 -29.17
C ILE A 475 22.20 -11.11 -29.95
N ARG A 476 23.25 -11.33 -30.74
CA ARG A 476 23.44 -12.59 -31.47
C ARG A 476 23.60 -13.77 -30.52
N ASP A 477 24.40 -13.62 -29.47
CA ASP A 477 24.60 -14.69 -28.51
C ASP A 477 23.35 -14.92 -27.65
N ALA A 478 22.60 -13.87 -27.32
CA ALA A 478 21.29 -13.98 -26.68
C ALA A 478 20.27 -14.73 -27.56
N LEU A 479 20.19 -14.43 -28.86
CA LEU A 479 19.32 -15.17 -29.81
C LEU A 479 19.70 -16.65 -29.88
N ARG A 480 20.99 -16.98 -29.94
CA ARG A 480 21.46 -18.38 -29.92
C ARG A 480 21.15 -19.10 -28.61
N SER A 481 21.18 -18.37 -27.49
CA SER A 481 20.75 -18.91 -26.21
C SER A 481 19.26 -19.19 -26.22
N ALA A 482 18.46 -18.25 -26.75
CA ALA A 482 17.00 -18.38 -26.84
C ALA A 482 16.57 -19.54 -27.76
N GLU A 483 17.31 -19.81 -28.84
CA GLU A 483 17.07 -20.97 -29.72
C GLU A 483 17.26 -22.31 -29.01
N LYS A 484 18.13 -22.37 -27.99
CA LYS A 484 18.43 -23.61 -27.25
C LYS A 484 17.55 -23.79 -26.02
N ASP A 485 17.36 -22.71 -25.27
CA ASP A 485 16.59 -22.68 -24.03
C ASP A 485 15.92 -21.29 -23.90
N PRO A 486 14.74 -21.12 -24.51
CA PRO A 486 14.07 -19.81 -24.54
C PRO A 486 13.65 -19.33 -23.15
N ALA A 487 13.28 -20.24 -22.24
CA ALA A 487 12.87 -19.91 -20.88
C ALA A 487 14.05 -19.69 -19.92
N GLY A 488 15.22 -20.28 -20.22
CA GLY A 488 16.43 -20.21 -19.40
C GLY A 488 17.36 -19.02 -19.67
N LEU A 489 16.90 -17.98 -20.38
CA LEU A 489 17.69 -16.78 -20.65
C LEU A 489 18.14 -16.07 -19.35
N SER A 490 19.41 -15.68 -19.29
CA SER A 490 19.92 -14.81 -18.23
C SER A 490 19.28 -13.41 -18.31
N ASP A 491 19.35 -12.65 -17.21
CA ASP A 491 18.84 -11.27 -17.20
C ASP A 491 19.55 -10.42 -18.26
N ASP A 492 20.87 -10.53 -18.37
CA ASP A 492 21.67 -9.80 -19.38
C ASP A 492 21.26 -10.16 -20.81
N ALA A 493 21.03 -11.45 -21.10
CA ALA A 493 20.61 -11.89 -22.42
C ALA A 493 19.19 -11.39 -22.75
N ALA A 494 18.26 -11.45 -21.79
CA ALA A 494 16.91 -10.93 -21.96
C ALA A 494 16.90 -9.41 -22.18
N LEU A 495 17.73 -8.67 -21.42
CA LEU A 495 17.91 -7.23 -21.59
C LEU A 495 18.49 -6.88 -22.96
N ALA A 496 19.51 -7.62 -23.42
CA ALA A 496 20.07 -7.42 -24.76
C ALA A 496 19.00 -7.57 -25.85
N LEU A 497 18.15 -8.60 -25.77
CA LEU A 497 17.05 -8.82 -26.73
C LEU A 497 16.01 -7.69 -26.73
N LEU A 498 15.73 -7.05 -25.58
CA LEU A 498 14.84 -5.87 -25.53
C LEU A 498 15.39 -4.67 -26.29
N HIS A 499 16.71 -4.60 -26.46
CA HIS A 499 17.38 -3.53 -27.22
C HIS A 499 17.48 -3.81 -28.72
N ALA A 500 17.11 -5.01 -29.19
CA ALA A 500 17.12 -5.38 -30.60
C ALA A 500 16.35 -4.40 -31.49
N ASP A 501 16.91 -4.11 -32.66
CA ASP A 501 16.34 -3.20 -33.65
C ASP A 501 16.60 -3.68 -35.08
N GLY A 502 15.82 -3.18 -36.04
CA GLY A 502 15.93 -3.55 -37.45
C GLY A 502 16.04 -5.07 -37.67
N PRO A 503 17.08 -5.58 -38.36
CA PRO A 503 17.24 -7.01 -38.63
C PRO A 503 17.32 -7.90 -37.38
N GLU A 504 17.82 -7.38 -36.25
CA GLU A 504 17.90 -8.13 -34.99
C GLU A 504 16.52 -8.36 -34.38
N LEU A 505 15.69 -7.32 -34.40
CA LEU A 505 14.31 -7.40 -33.96
C LEU A 505 13.51 -8.35 -34.85
N ASP A 506 13.74 -8.30 -36.16
CA ASP A 506 13.08 -9.23 -37.09
C ASP A 506 13.44 -10.69 -36.78
N ALA A 507 14.72 -10.96 -36.50
CA ALA A 507 15.17 -12.29 -36.07
C ALA A 507 14.53 -12.73 -34.74
N LEU A 508 14.47 -11.83 -33.74
CA LEU A 508 13.80 -12.09 -32.46
C LEU A 508 12.31 -12.40 -32.65
N THR A 509 11.60 -11.57 -33.40
CA THR A 509 10.16 -11.77 -33.65
C THR A 509 9.89 -13.05 -34.43
N LYS A 510 10.75 -13.38 -35.40
CA LYS A 510 10.66 -14.65 -36.12
C LYS A 510 10.85 -15.85 -35.19
N LEU A 511 11.87 -15.83 -34.33
CA LEU A 511 12.11 -16.90 -33.35
C LEU A 511 10.90 -17.08 -32.43
N ALA A 512 10.35 -15.98 -31.91
CA ALA A 512 9.16 -16.03 -31.07
C ALA A 512 7.92 -16.52 -31.83
N ASP A 513 7.75 -16.16 -33.10
CA ASP A 513 6.62 -16.61 -33.91
C ASP A 513 6.71 -18.09 -34.30
N ASP A 514 7.91 -18.57 -34.64
CA ASP A 514 8.18 -20.00 -34.86
C ASP A 514 7.86 -20.81 -33.60
N LEU A 515 8.29 -20.32 -32.43
CA LEU A 515 7.98 -20.95 -31.14
C LEU A 515 6.48 -20.92 -30.81
N ARG A 516 5.79 -19.80 -31.09
CA ARG A 516 4.34 -19.72 -30.94
C ARG A 516 3.64 -20.76 -31.82
N ARG A 517 4.06 -20.92 -33.08
CA ARG A 517 3.50 -21.91 -33.98
C ARG A 517 3.71 -23.34 -33.48
N GLU A 518 4.86 -23.64 -32.87
CA GLU A 518 5.11 -24.94 -32.23
C GLU A 518 4.19 -25.19 -31.03
N VAL A 519 3.99 -24.18 -30.17
CA VAL A 519 3.25 -24.33 -28.92
C VAL A 519 1.72 -24.36 -29.13
N VAL A 520 1.19 -23.47 -29.98
CA VAL A 520 -0.28 -23.26 -30.11
C VAL A 520 -0.81 -23.40 -31.54
N GLY A 521 0.04 -23.68 -32.52
CA GLY A 521 -0.37 -23.81 -33.93
C GLY A 521 -0.66 -22.47 -34.61
N ASP A 522 -1.46 -22.53 -35.68
CA ASP A 522 -1.70 -21.39 -36.58
C ASP A 522 -2.92 -20.53 -36.21
N ASP A 523 -3.81 -21.02 -35.34
CA ASP A 523 -5.02 -20.30 -34.92
C ASP A 523 -4.66 -19.01 -34.15
N ILE A 524 -5.34 -17.91 -34.48
CA ILE A 524 -5.42 -16.72 -33.63
C ILE A 524 -6.77 -16.72 -32.94
N THR A 525 -6.76 -16.61 -31.61
CA THR A 525 -7.98 -16.71 -30.81
C THR A 525 -8.54 -15.35 -30.39
N PHE A 526 -9.86 -15.30 -30.21
CA PHE A 526 -10.59 -14.18 -29.62
C PHE A 526 -11.77 -14.68 -28.78
N VAL A 527 -12.23 -13.87 -27.83
CA VAL A 527 -13.42 -14.15 -27.01
C VAL A 527 -14.54 -13.14 -27.30
N VAL A 528 -15.79 -13.60 -27.30
CA VAL A 528 -16.93 -12.67 -27.27
C VAL A 528 -17.21 -12.38 -25.80
N THR A 529 -16.90 -11.16 -25.38
CA THR A 529 -16.89 -10.74 -23.98
C THR A 529 -17.51 -9.37 -23.83
N ARG A 530 -18.10 -9.11 -22.67
CA ARG A 530 -18.48 -7.77 -22.25
C ARG A 530 -17.71 -7.37 -21.01
N ASN A 531 -17.02 -6.22 -21.05
CA ASN A 531 -16.54 -5.62 -19.81
C ASN A 531 -17.70 -4.94 -19.10
N ILE A 532 -17.75 -5.06 -17.77
CA ILE A 532 -18.69 -4.30 -16.94
C ILE A 532 -17.88 -3.58 -15.88
N ASN A 533 -17.86 -2.24 -15.97
CA ASN A 533 -17.28 -1.43 -14.92
C ASN A 533 -18.36 -0.99 -13.93
N PHE A 534 -18.54 -1.75 -12.83
CA PHE A 534 -19.67 -1.51 -11.92
C PHE A 534 -19.58 -0.21 -11.11
N THR A 535 -18.39 0.38 -11.00
CA THR A 535 -18.18 1.74 -10.45
C THR A 535 -16.84 2.27 -10.93
N ASN A 536 -16.73 3.59 -11.10
CA ASN A 536 -15.43 4.26 -11.28
C ASN A 536 -14.99 5.05 -10.03
N VAL A 537 -15.77 5.03 -8.96
CA VAL A 537 -15.44 5.67 -7.69
C VAL A 537 -14.32 4.89 -6.99
N CYS A 538 -13.19 5.55 -6.70
CA CYS A 538 -12.02 4.88 -6.14
C CYS A 538 -11.24 5.78 -5.18
N TYR A 539 -11.01 5.31 -3.94
CA TYR A 539 -10.23 6.07 -2.95
C TYR A 539 -8.71 5.84 -3.04
N THR A 540 -8.24 4.85 -3.81
CA THR A 540 -6.81 4.48 -3.89
C THR A 540 -5.95 5.58 -4.53
N GLY A 541 -6.51 6.37 -5.45
CA GLY A 541 -5.83 7.50 -6.08
C GLY A 541 -4.62 7.11 -6.94
N CYS A 542 -4.75 6.13 -7.84
CA CYS A 542 -3.65 5.71 -8.71
C CYS A 542 -3.18 6.83 -9.65
N ARG A 543 -1.90 7.23 -9.59
CA ARG A 543 -1.39 8.37 -10.39
C ARG A 543 -1.37 8.10 -11.89
N PHE A 544 -1.39 6.83 -12.30
CA PHE A 544 -1.47 6.44 -13.70
C PHE A 544 -2.90 6.32 -14.24
N CYS A 545 -3.90 6.21 -13.34
CA CYS A 545 -5.26 5.84 -13.69
C CYS A 545 -6.11 7.09 -13.96
N ALA A 546 -6.62 7.22 -15.18
CA ALA A 546 -7.57 8.26 -15.56
C ALA A 546 -9.04 7.83 -15.33
N PHE A 547 -9.28 6.55 -15.07
CA PHE A 547 -10.61 5.99 -14.84
C PHE A 547 -11.14 6.29 -13.43
N ALA A 548 -10.27 6.25 -12.43
CA ALA A 548 -10.63 6.47 -11.02
C ALA A 548 -11.12 7.91 -10.77
N GLN A 549 -12.35 8.04 -10.27
CA GLN A 549 -12.96 9.29 -9.87
C GLN A 549 -13.16 9.31 -8.34
N ARG A 550 -13.11 10.49 -7.74
CA ARG A 550 -13.64 10.71 -6.39
C ARG A 550 -15.17 10.77 -6.47
N LYS A 551 -15.86 10.41 -5.39
CA LYS A 551 -17.33 10.47 -5.32
C LYS A 551 -17.91 11.85 -5.70
N THR A 552 -17.14 12.91 -5.50
CA THR A 552 -17.53 14.30 -5.81
C THR A 552 -17.22 14.74 -7.24
N ASP A 553 -16.53 13.92 -8.02
CA ASP A 553 -16.12 14.30 -9.38
C ASP A 553 -17.30 14.13 -10.35
N ALA A 554 -17.36 14.99 -11.38
CA ALA A 554 -18.52 15.07 -12.27
C ALA A 554 -18.79 13.77 -13.07
N ASP A 555 -17.74 13.00 -13.33
CA ASP A 555 -17.80 11.76 -14.11
C ASP A 555 -17.92 10.50 -13.21
N ALA A 556 -18.14 10.67 -11.90
CA ALA A 556 -18.30 9.56 -10.97
C ALA A 556 -19.65 8.82 -11.17
N TYR A 557 -19.62 7.49 -11.15
CA TYR A 557 -20.81 6.64 -11.24
C TYR A 557 -20.64 5.29 -10.51
N THR A 558 -21.77 4.69 -10.14
CA THR A 558 -21.91 3.33 -9.62
C THR A 558 -23.18 2.72 -10.21
N LEU A 559 -23.09 1.54 -10.82
CA LEU A 559 -24.23 0.83 -11.42
C LEU A 559 -25.06 0.15 -10.32
N SER A 560 -26.37 0.02 -10.52
CA SER A 560 -27.21 -0.86 -9.69
C SER A 560 -27.02 -2.34 -10.07
N LEU A 561 -27.43 -3.28 -9.20
CA LEU A 561 -27.44 -4.71 -9.53
C LEU A 561 -28.30 -5.02 -10.77
N GLU A 562 -29.45 -4.36 -10.91
CA GLU A 562 -30.33 -4.50 -12.08
C GLU A 562 -29.62 -4.05 -13.36
N GLN A 563 -28.94 -2.90 -13.33
CA GLN A 563 -28.16 -2.39 -14.46
C GLN A 563 -26.98 -3.31 -14.84
N VAL A 564 -26.36 -3.99 -13.86
CA VAL A 564 -25.36 -5.03 -14.14
C VAL A 564 -26.04 -6.23 -14.79
N GLY A 565 -27.17 -6.69 -14.25
CA GLY A 565 -27.93 -7.81 -14.77
C GLY A 565 -28.44 -7.61 -16.19
N ASP A 566 -28.87 -6.41 -16.55
CA ASP A 566 -29.31 -6.08 -17.92
C ASP A 566 -28.15 -6.14 -18.91
N ARG A 567 -26.97 -5.66 -18.51
CA ARG A 567 -25.76 -5.75 -19.34
C ARG A 567 -25.33 -7.19 -19.60
N VAL A 568 -25.53 -8.07 -18.60
CA VAL A 568 -25.28 -9.51 -18.72
C VAL A 568 -26.23 -10.15 -19.73
N ASP A 569 -27.54 -9.85 -19.66
CA ASP A 569 -28.53 -10.34 -20.61
C ASP A 569 -28.23 -9.90 -22.05
N GLU A 570 -27.86 -8.63 -22.23
CA GLU A 570 -27.47 -8.09 -23.52
C GLU A 570 -26.22 -8.77 -24.08
N ALA A 571 -25.20 -9.02 -23.23
CA ALA A 571 -23.99 -9.72 -23.63
C ALA A 571 -24.29 -11.16 -24.04
N TRP A 572 -25.11 -11.87 -23.26
CA TRP A 572 -25.52 -13.23 -23.56
C TRP A 572 -26.33 -13.31 -24.86
N ALA A 573 -27.25 -12.37 -25.10
CA ALA A 573 -27.98 -12.28 -26.35
C ALA A 573 -27.06 -12.02 -27.56
N ALA A 574 -25.94 -11.31 -27.35
CA ALA A 574 -24.91 -11.11 -28.35
C ALA A 574 -23.96 -12.30 -28.52
N GLY A 575 -24.18 -13.43 -27.84
CA GLY A 575 -23.34 -14.62 -27.92
C GLY A 575 -22.06 -14.55 -27.07
N ALA A 576 -22.00 -13.65 -26.09
CA ALA A 576 -20.89 -13.61 -25.14
C ALA A 576 -20.82 -14.90 -24.33
N THR A 577 -19.59 -15.34 -24.11
CA THR A 577 -19.25 -16.46 -23.22
C THR A 577 -18.59 -15.99 -21.93
N GLU A 578 -18.27 -14.70 -21.85
CA GLU A 578 -17.51 -14.09 -20.75
C GLU A 578 -18.10 -12.72 -20.38
N ILE A 579 -18.15 -12.48 -19.07
CA ILE A 579 -18.23 -11.14 -18.48
C ILE A 579 -16.91 -10.87 -17.76
N CYS A 580 -16.22 -9.80 -18.14
CA CYS A 580 -15.07 -9.29 -17.40
C CYS A 580 -15.52 -8.11 -16.53
N MET A 581 -15.65 -8.32 -15.22
CA MET A 581 -16.23 -7.32 -14.32
C MET A 581 -15.19 -6.77 -13.35
N GLN A 582 -15.02 -5.44 -13.31
CA GLN A 582 -14.03 -4.76 -12.48
C GLN A 582 -14.48 -3.34 -12.12
N GLY A 583 -14.16 -2.84 -10.93
CA GLY A 583 -14.55 -1.48 -10.52
C GLY A 583 -13.48 -0.73 -9.73
N GLY A 584 -13.81 0.52 -9.43
CA GLY A 584 -13.07 1.32 -8.45
C GLY A 584 -13.23 0.78 -7.03
N ILE A 585 -12.30 1.13 -6.15
CA ILE A 585 -12.37 0.77 -4.72
C ILE A 585 -13.27 1.79 -4.02
N HIS A 586 -14.59 1.59 -4.10
CA HIS A 586 -15.58 2.51 -3.57
C HIS A 586 -15.69 2.40 -2.03
N PRO A 587 -15.46 3.49 -1.26
CA PRO A 587 -15.44 3.42 0.20
C PRO A 587 -16.79 3.08 0.85
N ASP A 588 -17.90 3.37 0.18
CA ASP A 588 -19.25 3.21 0.71
C ASP A 588 -19.90 1.86 0.35
N LEU A 589 -19.48 1.16 -0.71
CA LEU A 589 -20.05 -0.15 -1.09
C LEU A 589 -19.76 -1.22 -0.05
N PRO A 590 -20.73 -1.96 0.53
CA PRO A 590 -20.45 -2.96 1.56
C PRO A 590 -19.45 -4.03 1.10
N GLY A 591 -18.70 -4.64 2.02
CA GLY A 591 -17.74 -5.69 1.67
C GLY A 591 -18.38 -6.90 0.97
N THR A 592 -19.68 -7.12 1.19
CA THR A 592 -20.49 -8.17 0.54
C THR A 592 -20.90 -7.84 -0.90
N ALA A 593 -20.78 -6.59 -1.35
CA ALA A 593 -21.23 -6.16 -2.68
C ALA A 593 -20.62 -6.99 -3.82
N TYR A 594 -19.37 -7.46 -3.64
CA TYR A 594 -18.70 -8.36 -4.57
C TYR A 594 -19.44 -9.69 -4.74
N PHE A 595 -20.00 -10.25 -3.66
CA PHE A 595 -20.77 -11.49 -3.70
C PHE A 595 -22.14 -11.27 -4.35
N ASP A 596 -22.79 -10.15 -4.04
CA ASP A 596 -24.09 -9.78 -4.60
C ASP A 596 -24.00 -9.58 -6.13
N LEU A 597 -22.94 -8.91 -6.60
CA LEU A 597 -22.64 -8.74 -8.02
C LEU A 597 -22.41 -10.08 -8.73
N ALA A 598 -21.62 -10.97 -8.14
CA ALA A 598 -21.37 -12.30 -8.72
C ALA A 598 -22.65 -13.15 -8.79
N ALA A 599 -23.44 -13.12 -7.72
CA ALA A 599 -24.71 -13.84 -7.64
C ALA A 599 -25.71 -13.31 -8.66
N GLU A 600 -25.76 -12.00 -8.89
CA GLU A 600 -26.65 -11.39 -9.89
C GLU A 600 -26.28 -11.82 -11.32
N VAL A 601 -24.99 -11.83 -11.68
CA VAL A 601 -24.54 -12.32 -12.99
C VAL A 601 -25.02 -13.76 -13.23
N LYS A 602 -24.82 -14.64 -12.24
CA LYS A 602 -25.22 -16.05 -12.34
C LYS A 602 -26.74 -16.25 -12.28
N ARG A 603 -27.47 -15.39 -11.56
CA ARG A 603 -28.94 -15.42 -11.53
C ARG A 603 -29.53 -15.11 -12.90
N ARG A 604 -28.95 -14.15 -13.62
CA ARG A 604 -29.38 -13.75 -14.97
C ARG A 604 -29.00 -14.82 -15.99
N GLN A 605 -27.72 -15.19 -16.02
CA GLN A 605 -27.17 -16.13 -17.00
C GLN A 605 -26.21 -17.12 -16.32
N PRO A 606 -26.71 -18.28 -15.82
CA PRO A 606 -25.89 -19.24 -15.06
C PRO A 606 -24.66 -19.76 -15.81
N ASP A 607 -24.78 -19.89 -17.13
CA ASP A 607 -23.77 -20.49 -18.00
C ASP A 607 -22.72 -19.48 -18.52
N ILE A 608 -22.87 -18.18 -18.25
CA ILE A 608 -21.86 -17.19 -18.66
C ILE A 608 -20.66 -17.23 -17.71
N HIS A 609 -19.43 -17.25 -18.24
CA HIS A 609 -18.23 -17.26 -17.41
C HIS A 609 -18.02 -15.88 -16.78
N LEU A 610 -17.92 -15.81 -15.45
CA LEU A 610 -17.64 -14.58 -14.73
C LEU A 610 -16.15 -14.46 -14.40
N HIS A 611 -15.47 -13.56 -15.11
CA HIS A 611 -14.08 -13.18 -14.89
C HIS A 611 -14.00 -11.94 -13.99
N SER A 612 -13.82 -12.15 -12.68
CA SER A 612 -13.90 -11.14 -11.63
C SER A 612 -13.22 -11.67 -10.35
N PHE A 613 -12.65 -10.91 -9.42
CA PHE A 613 -12.35 -9.48 -9.36
C PHE A 613 -10.83 -9.28 -9.44
N SER A 614 -10.33 -8.05 -9.56
CA SER A 614 -8.88 -7.82 -9.46
C SER A 614 -8.33 -8.20 -8.07
N PRO A 615 -7.04 -8.53 -7.94
CA PRO A 615 -6.41 -8.76 -6.64
C PRO A 615 -6.57 -7.61 -5.64
N MET A 616 -6.63 -6.36 -6.11
CA MET A 616 -6.89 -5.20 -5.26
C MET A 616 -8.32 -5.22 -4.68
N GLU A 617 -9.30 -5.59 -5.50
CA GLU A 617 -10.70 -5.74 -5.07
C GLU A 617 -10.88 -6.90 -4.10
N VAL A 618 -10.20 -8.03 -4.32
CA VAL A 618 -10.19 -9.17 -3.39
C VAL A 618 -9.67 -8.76 -2.02
N VAL A 619 -8.56 -8.04 -1.97
CA VAL A 619 -7.95 -7.58 -0.71
C VAL A 619 -8.84 -6.56 0.00
N ASN A 620 -9.42 -5.62 -0.75
CA ASN A 620 -10.38 -4.68 -0.19
C ASN A 620 -11.63 -5.40 0.35
N GLY A 621 -12.19 -6.35 -0.42
CA GLY A 621 -13.33 -7.16 -0.02
C GLY A 621 -13.05 -7.96 1.25
N ALA A 622 -11.95 -8.72 1.27
CA ALA A 622 -11.52 -9.52 2.41
C ALA A 622 -11.34 -8.66 3.68
N SER A 623 -10.67 -7.51 3.55
CA SER A 623 -10.48 -6.57 4.66
C SER A 623 -11.81 -6.04 5.20
N ARG A 624 -12.74 -5.67 4.32
CA ARG A 624 -14.05 -5.10 4.69
C ARG A 624 -15.01 -6.12 5.27
N THR A 625 -14.98 -7.36 4.80
CA THR A 625 -15.78 -8.45 5.38
C THR A 625 -15.11 -9.09 6.59
N ASN A 626 -13.88 -8.67 6.92
CA ASN A 626 -13.04 -9.28 7.94
C ASN A 626 -12.87 -10.80 7.72
N LEU A 627 -12.67 -11.20 6.46
CA LEU A 627 -12.38 -12.58 6.06
C LEU A 627 -10.90 -12.70 5.69
N SER A 628 -10.35 -13.91 5.79
CA SER A 628 -9.07 -14.20 5.14
C SER A 628 -9.21 -14.11 3.62
N ILE A 629 -8.12 -13.88 2.88
CA ILE A 629 -8.12 -13.88 1.41
C ILE A 629 -8.68 -15.21 0.88
N ARG A 630 -8.32 -16.33 1.52
CA ARG A 630 -8.82 -17.67 1.16
C ARG A 630 -10.33 -17.77 1.32
N ASP A 631 -10.88 -17.37 2.45
CA ASP A 631 -12.32 -17.49 2.72
C ASP A 631 -13.13 -16.52 1.85
N PHE A 632 -12.60 -15.31 1.62
CA PHE A 632 -13.21 -14.38 0.68
C PHE A 632 -13.28 -14.97 -0.74
N LEU A 633 -12.18 -15.56 -1.23
CA LEU A 633 -12.13 -16.18 -2.56
C LEU A 633 -13.02 -17.42 -2.67
N ILE A 634 -13.12 -18.24 -1.62
CA ILE A 634 -14.06 -19.37 -1.56
C ILE A 634 -15.49 -18.84 -1.66
N ARG A 635 -15.85 -17.82 -0.88
CA ARG A 635 -17.18 -17.24 -0.92
C ARG A 635 -17.49 -16.55 -2.25
N ALA A 636 -16.51 -15.88 -2.86
CA ALA A 636 -16.65 -15.30 -4.20
C ALA A 636 -16.93 -16.39 -5.25
N LYS A 637 -16.20 -17.51 -5.18
CA LYS A 637 -16.42 -18.68 -6.04
C LYS A 637 -17.81 -19.28 -5.85
N GLU A 638 -18.24 -19.48 -4.61
CA GLU A 638 -19.59 -19.96 -4.28
C GLU A 638 -20.69 -19.01 -4.77
N SER A 639 -20.40 -17.71 -4.80
CA SER A 639 -21.32 -16.69 -5.30
C SER A 639 -21.37 -16.59 -6.82
N GLY A 640 -20.46 -17.27 -7.54
CA GLY A 640 -20.49 -17.34 -9.01
C GLY A 640 -19.25 -16.85 -9.73
N VAL A 641 -18.18 -16.47 -9.04
CA VAL A 641 -16.91 -16.14 -9.70
C VAL A 641 -16.24 -17.40 -10.27
N ASP A 642 -15.89 -17.38 -11.55
CA ASP A 642 -15.26 -18.52 -12.23
C ASP A 642 -13.75 -18.36 -12.43
N SER A 643 -13.23 -17.12 -12.56
CA SER A 643 -11.79 -16.82 -12.65
C SER A 643 -11.49 -15.36 -12.30
N LEU A 644 -10.24 -15.02 -11.94
CA LEU A 644 -9.85 -13.64 -11.62
C LEU A 644 -9.01 -12.97 -12.72
N PRO A 645 -9.27 -11.68 -13.05
CA PRO A 645 -8.37 -10.91 -13.90
C PRO A 645 -7.04 -10.61 -13.19
N GLY A 646 -5.92 -10.87 -13.85
CA GLY A 646 -4.56 -10.60 -13.38
C GLY A 646 -4.15 -9.13 -13.34
N THR A 647 -5.13 -8.23 -13.33
CA THR A 647 -4.95 -6.78 -13.25
C THR A 647 -4.41 -6.37 -11.87
N ALA A 648 -4.18 -5.07 -11.66
CA ALA A 648 -3.49 -4.54 -10.48
C ALA A 648 -2.03 -4.99 -10.31
N ALA A 649 -1.52 -5.81 -11.24
CA ALA A 649 -0.13 -6.22 -11.32
C ALA A 649 0.77 -5.08 -11.82
N GLU A 650 0.32 -4.29 -12.80
CA GLU A 650 1.11 -3.25 -13.49
C GLU A 650 2.57 -3.72 -13.76
N ILE A 651 3.51 -3.30 -12.91
CA ILE A 651 4.80 -3.92 -12.69
C ILE A 651 4.83 -4.48 -11.26
N LEU A 652 5.32 -5.72 -11.10
CA LEU A 652 5.47 -6.41 -9.81
C LEU A 652 6.84 -6.07 -9.22
N ASP A 653 7.05 -4.78 -8.98
CA ASP A 653 8.23 -4.17 -8.39
C ASP A 653 7.77 -3.05 -7.46
N ASP A 654 8.05 -3.15 -6.17
CA ASP A 654 7.46 -2.25 -5.17
C ASP A 654 7.94 -0.79 -5.30
N ASP A 655 9.13 -0.56 -5.87
CA ASP A 655 9.64 0.80 -6.11
C ASP A 655 8.84 1.46 -7.25
N VAL A 656 8.61 0.73 -8.35
CA VAL A 656 7.73 1.20 -9.44
C VAL A 656 6.30 1.41 -8.93
N ARG A 657 5.75 0.48 -8.15
CA ARG A 657 4.38 0.56 -7.62
C ARG A 657 4.17 1.76 -6.71
N TRP A 658 5.15 2.09 -5.88
CA TRP A 658 5.14 3.28 -5.04
C TRP A 658 5.07 4.58 -5.85
N VAL A 659 5.85 4.66 -6.94
CA VAL A 659 5.80 5.80 -7.86
C VAL A 659 4.42 5.89 -8.53
N LEU A 660 3.82 4.75 -8.89
CA LEU A 660 2.49 4.69 -9.49
C LEU A 660 1.37 5.07 -8.51
N THR A 661 1.43 4.69 -7.23
CA THR A 661 0.51 5.17 -6.18
C THR A 661 0.97 4.82 -4.76
N LYS A 662 0.51 5.61 -3.78
CA LYS A 662 0.76 5.33 -2.36
C LYS A 662 -0.04 4.15 -1.81
N GLY A 663 -1.20 3.83 -2.41
CA GLY A 663 -2.16 2.86 -1.89
C GLY A 663 -2.30 1.57 -2.71
N LYS A 664 -1.40 1.27 -3.67
CA LYS A 664 -1.47 0.01 -4.41
C LYS A 664 -1.12 -1.13 -3.45
N LEU A 665 -1.76 -2.26 -3.65
CA LEU A 665 -1.35 -3.55 -3.12
C LEU A 665 0.16 -3.78 -3.32
N PRO A 666 0.96 -4.14 -2.30
CA PRO A 666 2.35 -4.55 -2.51
C PRO A 666 2.47 -5.86 -3.32
N THR A 667 3.65 -6.15 -3.85
CA THR A 667 3.89 -7.32 -4.73
C THR A 667 3.60 -8.65 -4.02
N ASP A 668 3.98 -8.77 -2.76
CA ASP A 668 3.74 -9.98 -1.95
C ASP A 668 2.25 -10.28 -1.75
N ALA A 669 1.44 -9.25 -1.48
CA ALA A 669 0.01 -9.40 -1.31
C ALA A 669 -0.71 -9.69 -2.64
N TRP A 670 -0.18 -9.21 -3.77
CA TRP A 670 -0.65 -9.64 -5.09
C TRP A 670 -0.37 -11.14 -5.31
N ILE A 671 0.85 -11.60 -4.98
CA ILE A 671 1.24 -13.01 -5.07
C ILE A 671 0.35 -13.87 -4.15
N GLU A 672 0.07 -13.42 -2.93
CA GLU A 672 -0.79 -14.14 -1.99
C GLU A 672 -2.19 -14.38 -2.56
N VAL A 673 -2.84 -13.35 -3.11
CA VAL A 673 -4.17 -13.49 -3.73
C VAL A 673 -4.14 -14.49 -4.87
N VAL A 674 -3.19 -14.33 -5.79
CA VAL A 674 -3.13 -15.15 -7.01
C VAL A 674 -2.80 -16.61 -6.70
N THR A 675 -1.81 -16.86 -5.84
CA THR A 675 -1.47 -18.22 -5.43
C THR A 675 -2.60 -18.86 -4.61
N THR A 676 -3.29 -18.11 -3.75
CA THR A 676 -4.46 -18.61 -3.01
C THR A 676 -5.60 -18.97 -3.94
N ALA A 677 -5.88 -18.15 -4.97
CA ALA A 677 -6.87 -18.45 -6.00
C ALA A 677 -6.53 -19.76 -6.72
N HIS A 678 -5.28 -19.96 -7.12
CA HIS A 678 -4.83 -21.19 -7.77
C HIS A 678 -4.97 -22.42 -6.85
N ASP A 679 -4.63 -22.29 -5.58
CA ASP A 679 -4.71 -23.36 -4.58
C ASP A 679 -6.15 -23.84 -4.37
N ILE A 680 -7.15 -22.95 -4.41
CA ILE A 680 -8.59 -23.31 -4.32
C ILE A 680 -9.19 -23.66 -5.69
N GLY A 681 -8.39 -23.61 -6.74
CA GLY A 681 -8.79 -23.98 -8.09
C GLY A 681 -9.59 -22.97 -8.84
N LEU A 682 -9.29 -21.71 -8.62
CA LEU A 682 -9.80 -20.63 -9.40
C LEU A 682 -8.68 -20.10 -10.32
N PRO A 683 -8.80 -20.25 -11.64
CA PRO A 683 -7.76 -19.79 -12.55
C PRO A 683 -7.72 -18.26 -12.60
N THR A 684 -6.58 -17.72 -13.01
CA THR A 684 -6.40 -16.27 -13.17
C THR A 684 -5.76 -15.95 -14.52
N THR A 685 -5.88 -14.71 -14.97
CA THR A 685 -4.98 -14.18 -16.01
C THR A 685 -3.75 -13.56 -15.34
N ALA A 686 -2.74 -13.19 -16.12
CA ALA A 686 -1.63 -12.34 -15.68
C ALA A 686 -1.52 -11.13 -16.61
N THR A 687 -1.22 -9.95 -16.07
CA THR A 687 -1.10 -8.73 -16.87
C THR A 687 0.18 -7.98 -16.57
N MET A 688 0.70 -7.26 -17.56
CA MET A 688 1.79 -6.31 -17.37
C MET A 688 1.45 -4.99 -18.05
N MET A 689 1.33 -3.92 -17.26
CA MET A 689 1.27 -2.56 -17.79
C MET A 689 2.68 -1.98 -17.81
N TYR A 690 3.13 -1.53 -18.98
CA TYR A 690 4.54 -1.16 -19.20
C TYR A 690 4.71 0.07 -20.12
N GLY A 691 5.88 0.69 -20.05
CA GLY A 691 6.20 1.90 -20.82
C GLY A 691 5.85 3.22 -20.12
N HIS A 692 5.71 3.21 -18.80
CA HIS A 692 5.52 4.39 -17.96
C HIS A 692 6.83 4.84 -17.29
N VAL A 693 6.91 4.74 -15.96
CA VAL A 693 8.11 5.00 -15.15
C VAL A 693 9.06 3.81 -15.04
N ASP A 694 8.63 2.67 -15.56
CA ASP A 694 9.38 1.42 -15.57
C ASP A 694 10.53 1.43 -16.61
N ASN A 695 11.30 0.35 -16.62
CA ASN A 695 12.40 0.16 -17.55
C ASN A 695 12.53 -1.34 -17.90
N PRO A 696 13.36 -1.70 -18.90
CA PRO A 696 13.52 -3.09 -19.35
C PRO A 696 13.82 -4.13 -18.26
N SER A 697 14.57 -3.80 -17.20
CA SER A 697 14.87 -4.77 -16.14
C SER A 697 13.62 -5.12 -15.33
N HIS A 698 12.73 -4.15 -15.12
CA HIS A 698 11.45 -4.39 -14.46
C HIS A 698 10.55 -5.33 -15.28
N TRP A 699 10.60 -5.26 -16.63
CA TRP A 699 9.83 -6.17 -17.49
C TRP A 699 10.33 -7.60 -17.38
N VAL A 700 11.65 -7.79 -17.45
CA VAL A 700 12.29 -9.11 -17.30
C VAL A 700 11.97 -9.70 -15.92
N GLY A 701 12.12 -8.89 -14.85
CA GLY A 701 11.79 -9.30 -13.49
C GLY A 701 10.33 -9.75 -13.34
N HIS A 702 9.39 -8.97 -13.89
CA HIS A 702 7.97 -9.31 -13.89
C HIS A 702 7.70 -10.64 -14.63
N LEU A 703 8.21 -10.82 -15.85
CA LEU A 703 8.02 -12.04 -16.63
C LEU A 703 8.59 -13.28 -15.92
N LYS A 704 9.80 -13.18 -15.35
CA LYS A 704 10.43 -14.28 -14.61
C LYS A 704 9.68 -14.63 -13.34
N LEU A 705 9.14 -13.63 -12.63
CA LEU A 705 8.29 -13.85 -11.47
C LEU A 705 7.02 -14.62 -11.86
N LEU A 706 6.31 -14.21 -12.91
CA LEU A 706 5.12 -14.93 -13.39
C LEU A 706 5.44 -16.39 -13.78
N ALA A 707 6.53 -16.62 -14.51
CA ALA A 707 6.97 -17.96 -14.88
C ALA A 707 7.28 -18.82 -13.64
N LYS A 708 7.93 -18.23 -12.62
CA LYS A 708 8.20 -18.89 -11.34
C LYS A 708 6.89 -19.29 -10.63
N LEU A 709 5.96 -18.35 -10.48
CA LEU A 709 4.68 -18.59 -9.81
C LEU A 709 3.87 -19.69 -10.50
N GLN A 710 3.85 -19.72 -11.83
CA GLN A 710 3.18 -20.77 -12.58
C GLN A 710 3.81 -22.15 -12.35
N ARG A 711 5.15 -22.26 -12.36
CA ARG A 711 5.85 -23.52 -12.08
C ARG A 711 5.56 -24.02 -10.67
N GLU A 712 5.73 -23.15 -9.67
CA GLU A 712 5.43 -23.47 -8.27
C GLU A 712 3.95 -23.86 -8.08
N GLY A 713 3.04 -23.20 -8.78
CA GLY A 713 1.61 -23.53 -8.78
C GLY A 713 1.34 -24.92 -9.36
N VAL A 714 1.98 -25.29 -10.48
CA VAL A 714 1.86 -26.62 -11.08
C VAL A 714 2.45 -27.70 -10.17
N GLU A 715 3.62 -27.47 -9.57
CA GLU A 715 4.24 -28.40 -8.62
C GLU A 715 3.35 -28.62 -7.40
N ARG A 716 2.73 -27.56 -6.89
CA ARG A 716 1.88 -27.60 -5.68
C ARG A 716 0.50 -28.21 -5.95
N ASN A 717 -0.13 -27.84 -7.07
CA ASN A 717 -1.54 -28.10 -7.33
C ASN A 717 -1.79 -29.14 -8.43
N GLY A 718 -0.75 -29.59 -9.13
CA GLY A 718 -0.85 -30.51 -10.27
C GLY A 718 -1.49 -29.91 -11.53
N ARG A 719 -1.69 -28.59 -11.57
CA ARG A 719 -2.36 -27.87 -12.67
C ARG A 719 -1.85 -26.44 -12.80
N ARG A 720 -2.04 -25.88 -13.99
CA ARG A 720 -1.75 -24.47 -14.28
C ARG A 720 -2.79 -23.57 -13.61
N GLY A 721 -2.31 -22.47 -13.03
CA GLY A 721 -3.16 -21.46 -12.40
C GLY A 721 -3.45 -20.28 -13.33
N PHE A 722 -2.45 -19.85 -14.09
CA PHE A 722 -2.61 -18.83 -15.11
C PHE A 722 -3.09 -19.41 -16.45
N SER A 723 -4.08 -18.77 -17.08
CA SER A 723 -4.61 -19.13 -18.41
C SER A 723 -3.91 -18.40 -19.56
N GLU A 724 -3.62 -17.11 -19.38
CA GLU A 724 -2.93 -16.27 -20.36
C GLU A 724 -2.12 -15.13 -19.73
N PHE A 725 -1.19 -14.61 -20.51
CA PHE A 725 -0.47 -13.38 -20.21
C PHE A 725 -0.89 -12.25 -21.16
N VAL A 726 -1.33 -11.12 -20.59
CA VAL A 726 -1.87 -9.97 -21.33
C VAL A 726 -0.94 -8.77 -21.20
N LEU A 727 -0.49 -8.26 -22.35
CA LEU A 727 0.40 -7.10 -22.41
C LEU A 727 -0.39 -5.81 -22.62
N LEU A 728 -0.16 -4.82 -21.76
CA LEU A 728 -0.92 -3.58 -21.69
C LEU A 728 0.00 -2.35 -21.83
N PRO A 729 0.28 -1.88 -23.06
CA PRO A 729 1.02 -0.63 -23.26
C PRO A 729 0.39 0.56 -22.53
N PHE A 730 1.20 1.38 -21.87
CA PHE A 730 0.71 2.54 -21.13
C PHE A 730 0.10 3.61 -22.04
N ILE A 731 -1.14 3.99 -21.77
CA ILE A 731 -1.86 5.09 -22.43
C ILE A 731 -1.74 6.33 -21.54
N HIS A 732 -1.09 7.38 -22.07
CA HIS A 732 -0.52 8.46 -21.26
C HIS A 732 -1.34 9.76 -21.30
N GLN A 733 -2.17 9.95 -22.32
CA GLN A 733 -2.75 11.25 -22.71
C GLN A 733 -3.48 11.95 -21.57
N SER A 734 -4.27 11.21 -20.77
CA SER A 734 -5.03 11.75 -19.65
C SER A 734 -4.51 11.27 -18.28
N SER A 735 -3.32 10.68 -18.24
CA SER A 735 -2.77 10.09 -17.03
C SER A 735 -2.10 11.14 -16.13
N PRO A 736 -2.49 11.28 -14.84
CA PRO A 736 -1.93 12.32 -13.96
C PRO A 736 -0.40 12.29 -13.85
N ILE A 737 0.22 11.10 -13.82
CA ILE A 737 1.67 10.94 -13.71
C ILE A 737 2.42 11.41 -14.96
N TYR A 738 1.83 11.22 -16.15
CA TYR A 738 2.38 11.75 -17.39
C TYR A 738 2.21 13.27 -17.47
N LEU A 739 1.02 13.78 -17.11
CA LEU A 739 0.74 15.22 -17.08
C LEU A 739 1.63 15.96 -16.07
N ALA A 740 2.09 15.29 -15.01
CA ALA A 740 3.06 15.79 -14.06
C ALA A 740 4.53 15.74 -14.56
N GLY A 741 4.79 15.20 -15.75
CA GLY A 741 6.13 15.05 -16.33
C GLY A 741 6.98 13.94 -15.70
N LEU A 742 6.35 13.01 -14.96
CA LEU A 742 7.06 11.95 -14.22
C LEU A 742 7.08 10.60 -14.95
N ALA A 743 6.29 10.43 -16.01
CA ALA A 743 6.24 9.21 -16.82
C ALA A 743 6.50 9.48 -18.31
N ARG A 744 6.93 8.45 -19.05
CA ARG A 744 7.10 8.48 -20.50
C ARG A 744 5.74 8.52 -21.24
N ALA A 745 5.77 8.89 -22.51
CA ALA A 745 4.61 8.91 -23.41
C ALA A 745 4.17 7.50 -23.90
N GLY A 746 4.34 6.47 -23.06
CA GLY A 746 4.11 5.09 -23.46
C GLY A 746 5.24 4.49 -24.30
N THR A 747 5.01 3.27 -24.77
CA THR A 747 5.95 2.49 -25.59
C THR A 747 5.86 2.80 -27.08
N THR A 748 6.99 2.67 -27.76
CA THR A 748 7.09 2.65 -29.23
C THR A 748 6.63 1.30 -29.81
N LEU A 749 6.30 1.27 -31.11
CA LEU A 749 6.00 0.03 -31.84
C LEU A 749 7.15 -1.00 -31.73
N ARG A 750 8.39 -0.50 -31.77
CA ARG A 750 9.62 -1.29 -31.64
C ARG A 750 9.70 -1.99 -30.27
N GLU A 751 9.50 -1.24 -29.19
CA GLU A 751 9.43 -1.78 -27.82
C GLU A 751 8.29 -2.81 -27.70
N ASN A 752 7.12 -2.54 -28.28
CA ASN A 752 6.01 -3.49 -28.27
C ASN A 752 6.36 -4.81 -28.97
N ARG A 753 6.96 -4.78 -30.16
CA ARG A 753 7.42 -5.99 -30.87
C ARG A 753 8.42 -6.78 -30.02
N ALA A 754 9.42 -6.11 -29.44
CA ALA A 754 10.47 -6.75 -28.66
C ALA A 754 9.93 -7.39 -27.37
N VAL A 755 9.10 -6.67 -26.62
CA VAL A 755 8.53 -7.15 -25.35
C VAL A 755 7.59 -8.34 -25.56
N HIS A 756 6.72 -8.31 -26.59
CA HIS A 756 5.83 -9.45 -26.86
C HIS A 756 6.62 -10.69 -27.30
N ALA A 757 7.64 -10.52 -28.16
CA ALA A 757 8.51 -11.61 -28.57
C ALA A 757 9.31 -12.19 -27.39
N LEU A 758 9.89 -11.33 -26.54
CA LEU A 758 10.58 -11.79 -25.34
C LEU A 758 9.64 -12.50 -24.36
N SER A 759 8.39 -12.05 -24.22
CA SER A 759 7.39 -12.70 -23.37
C SER A 759 7.13 -14.13 -23.83
N ARG A 760 7.05 -14.38 -25.15
CA ARG A 760 6.92 -15.74 -25.71
C ARG A 760 8.11 -16.63 -25.35
N LEU A 761 9.32 -16.08 -25.35
CA LEU A 761 10.53 -16.83 -25.00
C LEU A 761 10.58 -17.14 -23.50
N LEU A 762 10.52 -16.10 -22.65
CA LEU A 762 10.69 -16.24 -21.20
C LEU A 762 9.56 -17.02 -20.52
N LEU A 763 8.36 -16.99 -21.08
CA LEU A 763 7.21 -17.73 -20.56
C LEU A 763 7.04 -19.12 -21.19
N HIS A 764 7.95 -19.55 -22.08
CA HIS A 764 7.89 -20.87 -22.70
C HIS A 764 7.84 -21.99 -21.65
N GLY A 765 6.99 -22.98 -21.88
CA GLY A 765 6.71 -24.07 -20.94
C GLY A 765 5.81 -23.71 -19.76
N THR A 766 5.47 -22.43 -19.56
CA THR A 766 4.62 -21.97 -18.44
C THR A 766 3.32 -21.31 -18.90
N PHE A 767 3.36 -20.51 -19.96
CA PHE A 767 2.19 -19.89 -20.59
C PHE A 767 2.11 -20.28 -22.06
N ASP A 768 0.93 -20.78 -22.46
CA ASP A 768 0.68 -21.12 -23.86
C ASP A 768 0.13 -19.90 -24.60
N ASN A 769 -0.70 -19.10 -23.92
CA ASN A 769 -1.41 -17.98 -24.51
C ASN A 769 -0.80 -16.63 -24.13
N ILE A 770 -0.49 -15.84 -25.17
CA ILE A 770 -0.06 -14.46 -25.06
C ILE A 770 -1.04 -13.59 -25.84
N GLN A 771 -1.66 -12.66 -25.12
CA GLN A 771 -2.70 -11.79 -25.62
C GLN A 771 -2.19 -10.38 -25.88
N SER A 772 -2.57 -9.84 -27.04
CA SER A 772 -2.43 -8.44 -27.39
C SER A 772 -3.67 -7.62 -27.00
N SER A 773 -3.47 -6.36 -26.62
CA SER A 773 -4.57 -5.43 -26.37
C SER A 773 -4.77 -4.50 -27.57
N TRP A 774 -5.70 -4.84 -28.47
CA TRP A 774 -6.01 -4.03 -29.66
C TRP A 774 -6.46 -2.60 -29.30
N VAL A 775 -7.11 -2.42 -28.14
CA VAL A 775 -7.53 -1.11 -27.64
C VAL A 775 -6.33 -0.18 -27.43
N LYS A 776 -5.18 -0.74 -27.05
CA LYS A 776 -3.97 0.02 -26.73
C LYS A 776 -3.01 0.10 -27.92
N LEU A 777 -2.89 -0.98 -28.69
CA LEU A 777 -1.95 -1.09 -29.82
C LEU A 777 -2.52 -0.57 -31.14
N GLY A 778 -3.84 -0.50 -31.29
CA GLY A 778 -4.49 -0.33 -32.58
C GLY A 778 -4.25 -1.53 -33.51
N GLU A 779 -4.82 -1.47 -34.72
CA GLU A 779 -4.77 -2.58 -35.68
C GLU A 779 -3.35 -2.86 -36.19
N GLU A 780 -2.58 -1.81 -36.48
CA GLU A 780 -1.20 -1.94 -36.96
C GLU A 780 -0.30 -2.58 -35.90
N GLY A 781 -0.38 -2.08 -34.66
CA GLY A 781 0.39 -2.61 -33.53
C GLY A 781 0.01 -4.06 -33.22
N SER A 782 -1.28 -4.39 -33.19
CA SER A 782 -1.75 -5.76 -32.99
C SER A 782 -1.24 -6.69 -34.09
N ARG A 783 -1.30 -6.28 -35.36
CA ARG A 783 -0.77 -7.09 -36.48
C ARG A 783 0.73 -7.33 -36.37
N ALA A 784 1.49 -6.30 -35.97
CA ALA A 784 2.94 -6.41 -35.80
C ALA A 784 3.34 -7.40 -34.69
N VAL A 785 2.61 -7.42 -33.57
CA VAL A 785 2.92 -8.35 -32.46
C VAL A 785 2.42 -9.78 -32.71
N LEU A 786 1.37 -9.96 -33.52
CA LEU A 786 0.92 -11.29 -33.99
C LEU A 786 1.99 -12.02 -34.82
N GLN A 787 2.87 -11.28 -35.50
CA GLN A 787 4.05 -11.83 -36.19
C GLN A 787 5.26 -12.02 -35.27
N GLY A 788 5.09 -11.87 -33.95
CA GLY A 788 6.15 -11.88 -32.95
C GLY A 788 5.83 -12.71 -31.71
N GLY A 789 5.00 -13.75 -31.83
CA GLY A 789 4.74 -14.70 -30.75
C GLY A 789 3.40 -14.56 -30.01
N VAL A 790 2.58 -13.57 -30.37
CA VAL A 790 1.19 -13.43 -29.88
C VAL A 790 0.28 -14.41 -30.61
N ASN A 791 -0.68 -14.99 -29.89
CA ASN A 791 -1.69 -15.90 -30.45
C ASN A 791 -3.13 -15.51 -30.11
N ASP A 792 -3.33 -14.46 -29.33
CA ASP A 792 -4.65 -14.02 -28.90
C ASP A 792 -4.82 -12.50 -29.09
N ILE A 793 -5.95 -12.10 -29.66
CA ILE A 793 -6.28 -10.67 -29.90
C ILE A 793 -7.26 -10.11 -28.87
N GLY A 794 -7.60 -10.86 -27.83
CA GLY A 794 -8.50 -10.43 -26.76
C GLY A 794 -9.97 -10.56 -27.13
N GLY A 795 -10.76 -9.62 -26.60
CA GLY A 795 -12.21 -9.71 -26.63
C GLY A 795 -12.92 -8.67 -27.49
N THR A 796 -14.19 -8.91 -27.81
CA THR A 796 -15.06 -7.91 -28.47
C THR A 796 -15.41 -6.73 -27.56
N LEU A 797 -15.26 -6.92 -26.24
CA LEU A 797 -15.38 -5.98 -25.11
C LEU A 797 -16.75 -5.36 -24.90
N MET A 798 -17.45 -4.93 -25.95
CA MET A 798 -18.74 -4.22 -25.96
C MET A 798 -18.79 -2.89 -25.17
N GLU A 799 -17.91 -2.71 -24.19
CA GLU A 799 -17.75 -1.56 -23.33
C GLU A 799 -16.26 -1.51 -22.93
N GLU A 800 -15.57 -0.40 -23.16
CA GLU A 800 -14.17 -0.23 -22.73
C GLU A 800 -13.98 1.22 -22.31
N THR A 801 -14.28 1.46 -21.04
CA THR A 801 -14.32 2.80 -20.44
C THR A 801 -12.95 3.20 -19.90
N ILE A 802 -12.16 2.25 -19.40
CA ILE A 802 -10.87 2.51 -18.75
C ILE A 802 -9.86 3.14 -19.72
N SER A 803 -9.58 2.47 -20.84
CA SER A 803 -8.60 2.95 -21.82
C SER A 803 -9.14 4.17 -22.57
N ARG A 804 -10.45 4.26 -22.78
CA ARG A 804 -11.09 5.44 -23.40
C ARG A 804 -10.93 6.69 -22.56
N MET A 805 -11.19 6.61 -21.25
CA MET A 805 -10.94 7.71 -20.30
C MET A 805 -9.45 8.07 -20.21
N ALA A 806 -8.54 7.10 -20.37
CA ALA A 806 -7.10 7.37 -20.45
C ALA A 806 -6.68 8.09 -21.75
N GLY A 807 -7.54 8.10 -22.78
CA GLY A 807 -7.31 8.78 -24.06
C GLY A 807 -7.06 7.85 -25.25
N ALA A 808 -7.35 6.56 -25.15
CA ALA A 808 -7.28 5.64 -26.29
C ALA A 808 -8.31 6.01 -27.37
N ALA A 809 -7.90 5.92 -28.63
CA ALA A 809 -8.71 6.31 -29.80
C ALA A 809 -9.21 5.10 -30.62
N ASN A 810 -8.93 3.87 -30.17
CA ASN A 810 -9.15 2.65 -30.96
C ASN A 810 -10.58 2.07 -30.87
N GLY A 811 -11.50 2.79 -30.22
CA GLY A 811 -12.90 2.38 -30.00
C GLY A 811 -13.11 1.60 -28.70
N SER A 812 -14.38 1.41 -28.34
CA SER A 812 -14.80 0.69 -27.12
C SER A 812 -15.28 -0.75 -27.35
N TYR A 813 -15.38 -1.16 -28.62
CA TYR A 813 -15.64 -2.53 -29.02
C TYR A 813 -14.99 -2.83 -30.38
N LYS A 814 -14.81 -4.11 -30.69
CA LYS A 814 -14.49 -4.61 -32.04
C LYS A 814 -15.45 -5.73 -32.39
N THR A 815 -15.97 -5.69 -33.62
CA THR A 815 -16.81 -6.77 -34.12
C THR A 815 -15.98 -7.99 -34.52
N ILE A 816 -16.62 -9.16 -34.66
CA ILE A 816 -15.94 -10.36 -35.15
C ILE A 816 -15.39 -10.13 -36.57
N SER A 817 -16.13 -9.37 -37.38
CA SER A 817 -15.73 -8.96 -38.72
C SER A 817 -14.49 -8.06 -38.72
N ASP A 818 -14.40 -7.08 -37.81
CA ASP A 818 -13.21 -6.23 -37.65
C ASP A 818 -11.99 -7.05 -37.23
N MET A 819 -12.17 -7.94 -36.26
CA MET A 819 -11.12 -8.85 -35.81
C MET A 819 -10.63 -9.77 -36.94
N ARG A 820 -11.55 -10.26 -37.78
CA ARG A 820 -11.21 -11.07 -38.95
C ARG A 820 -10.38 -10.27 -39.95
N ALA A 821 -10.80 -9.04 -40.26
CA ALA A 821 -10.05 -8.15 -41.16
C ALA A 821 -8.66 -7.80 -40.62
N MET A 822 -8.49 -7.74 -39.30
CA MET A 822 -7.18 -7.52 -38.67
C MET A 822 -6.22 -8.70 -38.90
N VAL A 823 -6.74 -9.93 -38.81
CA VAL A 823 -5.96 -11.19 -38.85
C VAL A 823 -5.78 -11.74 -40.27
N GLU A 824 -6.74 -11.55 -41.17
CA GLU A 824 -6.72 -12.10 -42.55
C GLU A 824 -5.42 -11.81 -43.32
N PRO A 825 -4.83 -10.61 -43.28
CA PRO A 825 -3.55 -10.32 -43.95
C PRO A 825 -2.36 -11.16 -43.46
N LEU A 826 -2.47 -11.80 -42.29
CA LEU A 826 -1.46 -12.70 -41.74
C LEU A 826 -1.55 -14.13 -42.28
N GLY A 827 -2.62 -14.47 -43.01
CA GLY A 827 -2.87 -15.81 -43.53
C GLY A 827 -3.18 -16.84 -42.44
N ARG A 828 -3.67 -16.41 -41.27
CA ARG A 828 -3.98 -17.29 -40.12
C ARG A 828 -5.49 -17.40 -39.87
N PRO A 829 -6.00 -18.57 -39.46
CA PRO A 829 -7.40 -18.71 -39.06
C PRO A 829 -7.72 -17.89 -37.80
N LEU A 830 -8.88 -17.23 -37.79
CA LEU A 830 -9.43 -16.61 -36.59
C LEU A 830 -10.45 -17.57 -35.94
N ARG A 831 -10.27 -17.85 -34.65
CA ARG A 831 -11.11 -18.80 -33.89
C ARG A 831 -11.69 -18.18 -32.62
N GLN A 832 -12.99 -18.36 -32.42
CA GLN A 832 -13.62 -17.98 -31.15
C GLN A 832 -13.28 -19.01 -30.06
N ARG A 833 -12.91 -18.53 -28.87
CA ARG A 833 -12.63 -19.34 -27.67
C ARG A 833 -13.58 -19.00 -26.52
N THR A 834 -13.62 -19.87 -25.52
CA THR A 834 -14.11 -19.52 -24.16
C THR A 834 -12.99 -18.84 -23.34
N THR A 835 -13.31 -18.33 -22.14
CA THR A 835 -12.31 -17.77 -21.20
C THR A 835 -11.20 -18.76 -20.87
N SER A 836 -11.55 -20.04 -20.74
CA SER A 836 -10.61 -21.15 -20.47
C SER A 836 -9.95 -21.74 -21.73
N TYR A 837 -9.96 -21.01 -22.86
CA TYR A 837 -9.39 -21.45 -24.15
C TYR A 837 -10.03 -22.73 -24.74
N GLY A 838 -11.25 -23.04 -24.33
CA GLY A 838 -12.08 -24.08 -24.94
C GLY A 838 -12.82 -23.60 -26.19
N THR A 839 -13.64 -24.48 -26.78
CA THR A 839 -14.53 -24.13 -27.90
C THR A 839 -15.91 -23.79 -27.35
N PRO A 840 -16.48 -22.61 -27.65
CA PRO A 840 -17.86 -22.28 -27.29
C PRO A 840 -18.86 -23.28 -27.88
N SER A 841 -20.05 -23.40 -27.30
CA SER A 841 -21.09 -24.23 -27.89
C SER A 841 -21.55 -23.68 -29.25
N ASP A 842 -22.06 -24.55 -30.12
CA ASP A 842 -22.56 -24.17 -31.45
C ASP A 842 -23.63 -23.07 -31.37
N GLU A 843 -24.47 -23.13 -30.33
CA GLU A 843 -25.48 -22.10 -30.04
C GLU A 843 -24.84 -20.73 -29.78
N ARG A 844 -23.79 -20.68 -28.94
CA ARG A 844 -23.08 -19.43 -28.63
C ARG A 844 -22.35 -18.88 -29.85
N ILE A 845 -21.74 -19.75 -30.66
CA ILE A 845 -21.10 -19.37 -31.93
C ILE A 845 -22.14 -18.79 -32.90
N ALA A 846 -23.30 -19.42 -33.04
CA ALA A 846 -24.37 -18.94 -33.91
C ALA A 846 -24.91 -17.57 -33.44
N ALA A 847 -25.13 -17.39 -32.14
CA ALA A 847 -25.55 -16.11 -31.57
C ALA A 847 -24.49 -15.01 -31.79
N ALA A 848 -23.21 -15.33 -31.56
CA ALA A 848 -22.09 -14.43 -31.80
C ALA A 848 -21.97 -14.03 -33.27
N GLN A 849 -22.18 -14.95 -34.20
CA GLN A 849 -22.17 -14.65 -35.64
C GLN A 849 -23.35 -13.77 -36.04
N ALA A 850 -24.55 -14.01 -35.48
CA ALA A 850 -25.75 -13.23 -35.77
C ALA A 850 -25.66 -11.78 -35.26
N SER A 851 -25.04 -11.59 -34.09
CA SER A 851 -24.77 -10.27 -33.51
C SER A 851 -23.45 -9.66 -33.97
N ASP A 852 -22.63 -10.44 -34.70
CA ASP A 852 -21.24 -10.15 -35.03
C ASP A 852 -20.43 -9.71 -33.78
N GLY A 853 -20.73 -10.37 -32.66
CA GLY A 853 -20.04 -10.34 -31.38
C GLY A 853 -20.29 -9.11 -30.51
N VAL A 854 -21.29 -8.27 -30.83
CA VAL A 854 -21.56 -7.03 -30.11
C VAL A 854 -23.07 -6.81 -29.97
N ALA A 855 -23.53 -6.47 -28.77
CA ALA A 855 -24.94 -6.23 -28.47
C ALA A 855 -25.56 -5.12 -29.35
N THR A 856 -26.83 -5.29 -29.72
CA THR A 856 -27.55 -4.31 -30.54
C THR A 856 -27.68 -2.95 -29.84
N ALA A 857 -27.83 -2.96 -28.52
CA ALA A 857 -27.88 -1.74 -27.70
C ALA A 857 -26.60 -0.89 -27.85
N VAL A 858 -25.45 -1.54 -28.02
CA VAL A 858 -24.14 -0.88 -28.22
C VAL A 858 -23.99 -0.38 -29.67
N ARG A 859 -24.54 -1.10 -30.65
CA ARG A 859 -24.40 -0.76 -32.09
C ARG A 859 -25.29 0.39 -32.57
N LYS A 860 -26.37 0.72 -31.86
CA LYS A 860 -27.30 1.79 -32.30
C LYS A 860 -26.73 3.16 -31.93
N PRO A 861 -26.56 4.10 -32.88
CA PRO A 861 -26.35 5.49 -32.50
C PRO A 861 -27.58 5.97 -31.74
N LEU A 862 -27.39 6.56 -30.55
CA LEU A 862 -28.45 7.26 -29.83
C LEU A 862 -29.12 8.23 -30.82
N LEU A 863 -30.41 8.02 -31.09
CA LEU A 863 -31.19 8.95 -31.89
C LEU A 863 -31.17 10.31 -31.19
N PRO A 864 -30.88 11.43 -31.89
CA PRO A 864 -30.96 12.74 -31.27
C PRO A 864 -32.37 12.95 -30.74
N LEU A 865 -32.47 13.27 -29.45
CA LEU A 865 -33.73 13.64 -28.80
C LEU A 865 -34.38 14.78 -29.59
N LEU A 866 -35.48 14.47 -30.28
CA LEU A 866 -36.35 15.46 -30.91
C LEU A 866 -36.93 16.34 -29.79
N THR A 867 -36.47 17.58 -29.72
CA THR A 867 -37.02 18.61 -28.84
C THR A 867 -38.26 19.23 -29.50
N PRO A 868 -39.41 19.34 -28.81
CA PRO A 868 -40.40 20.36 -29.09
C PRO A 868 -39.95 21.74 -28.60
#